data_AF-A0A812QIW6-F1
#
_entry.id   AF-A0A812QIW6-F1
#
_cell.length_a   1.000
_cell.length_b   1.000
_cell.length_c   1.000
_cell.angle_alpha   90.00
_cell.angle_beta   90.00
_cell.angle_gamma   90.00
#
_symmetry.space_group_name_H-M   'P 1'
#
loop_
_entity.id
_entity.type
_entity.pdbx_description
1 polymer ?
#
loop_
_entity_poly.entity_id
_entity_poly.type
_entity_poly.pdbx_seq_one_letter_code
_entity_poly.pdbx_strand_id
1 'polypeptide(L)'
;MLPFPPHDALDEVLVAAPVDQELREADSELTTGEPTTGADSAAVSTASAAQPDAEGQEAQEACGPAAAAAATSLPSRAAKELPPSAEDAACARLRLSSRGGGAGPAGLTPTTPSPIGLGCTTATASSSSPVRGAARAPFASADFSDMGKMRDDEDGEGISDAETEADLQELKARTMYRMVEDITLASGSKHKVLFVTNKQARLLASTPGSIKRVLEAFEIPTPKLVIRFLQSSGSCAWVQTRQRTNVTVALPWEKDMEDALLAEERLYNFMEEVLVPLAVDTNALILVHATGGSCLLTEALSKVMQIHRSRFGIHRRFSVLAMTCDMKQVYAYEEPTAAWHQFRKASPTWRRRHRTLLSKFFGATGTVGSYDLNGSFDHYLLCDGVNELEREIDHTAFGSLTSALTQHLMEHLPCIAFKTGISNMVEGDEASLGAVLTSLESGSPTILVNPRKWPSDVRLEGVKEVYEELEETLHAAGCKWDYNDSMATSLFYIAMQNSQEDRGPTAEAEIRVQVEDLMHWFSEKYTKGFDTYKKFADEKAKMTQAYARALQMSRIIRHHHLRVAHCSDLSGCKEEIQKVVIRDRLPKTEDAQGVALLADAWSEFDAKFYLSDRYKLISKRTYAGVLLLTILAVALSVLLADAATLAGVEVDPSAPTFITTLLAASIASFSALLKPTERWRVLRSSACTLQSITWHYRTRTKMFGMSSNHEKPQKVLCERIRAWKKSVVAEGSSLLFSTMEKAYPDSIFRHAPPNKLDPKGDSDDFYSPVKPSRYVDFRLVPQIAFYQAKIPTVGKRQGQLRIAFLFCSFTSAALSFFGLSTWVALSASIYSSLTAWQEFSGLDLKLRRYTEAVQSLKSIKTWWTSLTEVEQASPDRINLLVNSVEEVICHEVGIWAASLAKLEDNKAFANAQEDEPGMRNAGAGA
;
A
#
# COMPACT_ATOMS: atom_id res chain seq x y z
N MET A 1 28.74 -53.48 20.82
CA MET A 1 28.07 -52.17 20.61
C MET A 1 27.54 -52.13 19.18
N LEU A 2 26.23 -52.16 18.99
CA LEU A 2 25.56 -51.94 17.70
C LEU A 2 24.22 -51.24 17.97
N PRO A 3 23.83 -50.17 17.25
CA PRO A 3 22.57 -49.49 17.45
C PRO A 3 21.45 -50.10 16.59
N PHE A 4 20.56 -50.89 17.20
CA PHE A 4 19.25 -51.16 16.60
C PHE A 4 18.39 -49.87 16.61
N PRO A 5 17.65 -49.56 15.53
CA PRO A 5 16.74 -48.42 15.51
C PRO A 5 15.43 -48.74 16.24
N PRO A 6 14.90 -47.85 17.11
CA PRO A 6 13.55 -47.97 17.64
C PRO A 6 12.52 -47.49 16.61
N HIS A 7 11.43 -48.25 16.43
CA HIS A 7 10.40 -47.97 15.40
C HIS A 7 9.58 -46.69 15.66
N ASP A 8 9.50 -46.21 16.91
CA ASP A 8 8.67 -45.05 17.33
C ASP A 8 9.08 -43.68 16.74
N ALA A 9 10.03 -43.64 15.81
CA ALA A 9 10.56 -42.40 15.23
C ALA A 9 9.87 -41.95 13.93
N LEU A 10 9.08 -42.81 13.28
CA LEU A 10 8.49 -42.53 11.97
C LEU A 10 7.25 -41.60 12.06
N ASP A 11 6.45 -41.73 13.12
CA ASP A 11 5.20 -40.96 13.32
C ASP A 11 5.39 -39.45 13.59
N GLU A 12 6.59 -38.99 14.00
CA GLU A 12 6.88 -37.55 14.20
C GLU A 12 7.55 -36.89 12.97
N VAL A 13 7.66 -37.57 11.82
CA VAL A 13 8.41 -37.07 10.62
C VAL A 13 7.53 -36.85 9.37
N LEU A 14 6.37 -37.49 9.24
CA LEU A 14 5.70 -37.68 7.93
C LEU A 14 4.34 -36.95 7.76
N VAL A 15 4.25 -35.65 8.13
CA VAL A 15 3.10 -34.78 7.77
C VAL A 15 3.57 -33.37 7.39
N ALA A 16 3.96 -33.19 6.13
CA ALA A 16 4.18 -31.89 5.49
C ALA A 16 4.21 -31.98 3.93
N ALA A 17 3.38 -32.85 3.34
CA ALA A 17 3.12 -32.86 1.90
C ALA A 17 1.74 -32.22 1.62
N PRO A 18 1.56 -31.44 0.54
CA PRO A 18 0.25 -30.93 0.16
C PRO A 18 -0.64 -32.09 -0.33
N VAL A 19 -1.83 -32.20 0.26
CA VAL A 19 -2.84 -33.19 -0.18
C VAL A 19 -3.69 -32.53 -1.28
N ASP A 20 -3.21 -32.57 -2.52
CA ASP A 20 -3.94 -32.09 -3.71
C ASP A 20 -3.42 -32.71 -5.04
N GLN A 21 -2.92 -33.97 -5.05
CA GLN A 21 -2.40 -34.60 -6.29
C GLN A 21 -2.58 -36.15 -6.41
N GLU A 22 -3.72 -36.72 -6.01
CA GLU A 22 -4.02 -38.16 -6.23
C GLU A 22 -5.44 -38.44 -6.79
N LEU A 23 -6.02 -37.51 -7.56
CA LEU A 23 -7.37 -37.68 -8.17
C LEU A 23 -7.49 -37.25 -9.64
N ARG A 24 -6.38 -37.09 -10.38
CA ARG A 24 -6.40 -36.67 -11.80
C ARG A 24 -5.39 -37.34 -12.75
N GLU A 25 -4.62 -38.34 -12.30
CA GLU A 25 -3.68 -39.08 -13.16
C GLU A 25 -4.09 -40.55 -13.25
N ALA A 26 -5.20 -40.78 -13.97
CA ALA A 26 -5.73 -42.11 -14.29
C ALA A 26 -6.48 -42.10 -15.64
N ASP A 27 -5.87 -41.52 -16.69
CA ASP A 27 -6.24 -41.73 -18.11
C ASP A 27 -5.27 -40.98 -19.08
N SER A 28 -4.00 -41.39 -19.19
CA SER A 28 -3.15 -41.11 -20.39
C SER A 28 -1.76 -41.81 -20.38
N GLU A 29 -1.70 -43.14 -20.48
CA GLU A 29 -0.49 -43.82 -20.98
C GLU A 29 -0.83 -44.71 -22.19
N LEU A 30 -0.62 -44.21 -23.41
CA LEU A 30 -0.29 -45.07 -24.56
C LEU A 30 0.36 -44.30 -25.72
N THR A 31 1.19 -45.02 -26.47
CA THR A 31 1.71 -44.71 -27.82
C THR A 31 2.50 -43.41 -28.05
N THR A 32 3.82 -43.58 -28.02
CA THR A 32 4.83 -42.76 -28.72
C THR A 32 4.63 -42.72 -30.25
N GLY A 33 5.01 -41.62 -30.92
CA GLY A 33 5.49 -41.68 -32.32
C GLY A 33 5.07 -40.56 -33.27
N GLU A 34 5.93 -39.55 -33.44
CA GLU A 34 6.12 -38.86 -34.74
C GLU A 34 7.00 -39.74 -35.67
N PRO A 35 7.14 -39.49 -37.02
CA PRO A 35 6.90 -38.22 -37.72
C PRO A 35 6.29 -38.29 -39.16
N THR A 36 6.33 -37.13 -39.84
CA THR A 36 6.44 -36.88 -41.30
C THR A 36 5.22 -36.86 -42.25
N THR A 37 5.18 -35.76 -43.03
CA THR A 37 4.72 -35.58 -44.43
C THR A 37 3.25 -35.75 -44.85
N GLY A 38 2.76 -34.77 -45.63
CA GLY A 38 2.15 -35.10 -46.95
C GLY A 38 0.75 -34.58 -47.28
N ALA A 39 0.66 -33.32 -47.76
CA ALA A 39 -0.11 -32.85 -48.95
C ALA A 39 -1.63 -33.14 -49.18
N ASP A 40 -2.23 -32.23 -49.96
CA ASP A 40 -3.30 -32.39 -50.95
C ASP A 40 -4.74 -32.89 -50.59
N SER A 41 -5.59 -31.89 -50.31
CA SER A 41 -6.75 -31.53 -51.16
C SER A 41 -8.08 -32.32 -51.15
N ALA A 42 -9.16 -31.53 -51.29
CA ALA A 42 -10.36 -31.77 -52.11
C ALA A 42 -11.45 -32.83 -51.72
N ALA A 43 -12.63 -32.27 -51.39
CA ALA A 43 -13.90 -32.44 -52.15
C ALA A 43 -14.92 -33.60 -51.87
N VAL A 44 -16.19 -33.15 -51.69
CA VAL A 44 -17.42 -33.66 -52.35
C VAL A 44 -18.21 -34.87 -51.75
N SER A 45 -19.10 -34.51 -50.81
CA SER A 45 -20.59 -34.70 -50.90
C SER A 45 -21.30 -36.04 -50.58
N THR A 46 -22.64 -35.94 -50.46
CA THR A 46 -23.70 -36.98 -50.29
C THR A 46 -23.70 -37.73 -48.94
N ALA A 47 -24.78 -37.78 -48.12
CA ALA A 47 -26.21 -38.13 -48.32
C ALA A 47 -26.45 -39.67 -48.32
N SER A 48 -27.47 -40.27 -47.69
CA SER A 48 -28.61 -39.78 -46.87
C SER A 48 -29.27 -40.92 -46.05
N ALA A 49 -30.06 -40.55 -45.03
CA ALA A 49 -31.21 -41.29 -44.43
C ALA A 49 -30.98 -42.52 -43.50
N ALA A 50 -32.10 -42.90 -42.84
CA ALA A 50 -32.39 -44.12 -42.06
C ALA A 50 -31.88 -44.25 -40.60
N GLN A 51 -32.59 -43.57 -39.69
CA GLN A 51 -32.85 -44.01 -38.31
C GLN A 51 -33.76 -45.28 -38.33
N PRO A 52 -33.85 -46.10 -37.25
CA PRO A 52 -34.61 -45.71 -36.06
C PRO A 52 -34.02 -46.15 -34.70
N ASP A 53 -34.33 -45.38 -33.66
CA ASP A 53 -34.14 -45.73 -32.25
C ASP A 53 -35.45 -46.25 -31.62
N ALA A 54 -35.37 -46.97 -30.49
CA ALA A 54 -36.51 -47.30 -29.65
C ALA A 54 -36.15 -47.42 -28.16
N GLU A 55 -36.75 -46.53 -27.35
CA GLU A 55 -37.14 -46.68 -25.93
C GLU A 55 -36.06 -46.97 -24.85
N GLY A 56 -36.02 -46.26 -23.71
CA GLY A 56 -36.83 -45.09 -23.30
C GLY A 56 -36.69 -44.73 -21.80
N GLN A 57 -37.39 -43.65 -21.39
CA GLN A 57 -37.76 -43.28 -20.00
C GLN A 57 -36.64 -42.86 -19.02
N GLU A 58 -36.81 -41.87 -18.12
CA GLU A 58 -37.89 -40.88 -17.93
C GLU A 58 -37.45 -39.70 -17.01
N ALA A 59 -37.98 -38.48 -17.21
CA ALA A 59 -38.17 -37.47 -16.15
C ALA A 59 -38.96 -36.21 -16.60
N GLN A 60 -39.87 -35.75 -15.73
CA GLN A 60 -40.46 -34.39 -15.60
C GLN A 60 -41.53 -33.87 -16.60
N GLU A 61 -42.72 -33.69 -16.03
CA GLU A 61 -43.87 -32.86 -16.42
C GLU A 61 -44.25 -32.00 -15.17
N ALA A 62 -45.01 -30.90 -15.15
CA ALA A 62 -45.69 -30.05 -16.14
C ALA A 62 -45.77 -28.61 -15.52
N CYS A 63 -46.45 -27.55 -16.01
CA CYS A 63 -47.52 -27.42 -17.00
C CYS A 63 -47.58 -25.97 -17.57
N GLY A 64 -48.14 -25.79 -18.77
CA GLY A 64 -48.43 -24.49 -19.41
C GLY A 64 -49.92 -24.13 -19.34
N PRO A 65 -50.58 -23.61 -20.40
CA PRO A 65 -50.11 -23.12 -21.72
C PRO A 65 -50.01 -21.57 -21.71
N ALA A 66 -50.26 -20.70 -22.71
CA ALA A 66 -50.70 -20.68 -24.13
C ALA A 66 -50.36 -19.28 -24.73
N ALA A 67 -50.43 -18.96 -26.04
CA ALA A 67 -50.28 -19.68 -27.31
C ALA A 67 -50.30 -18.65 -28.48
N ALA A 68 -49.80 -19.03 -29.68
CA ALA A 68 -49.67 -18.21 -30.92
C ALA A 68 -48.70 -16.99 -30.83
N ALA A 69 -47.74 -16.72 -31.73
CA ALA A 69 -47.63 -16.76 -33.20
C ALA A 69 -48.22 -15.52 -33.92
N ALA A 70 -47.61 -14.91 -34.95
CA ALA A 70 -46.21 -14.98 -35.45
C ALA A 70 -45.91 -13.84 -36.47
N ALA A 71 -44.62 -13.44 -36.55
CA ALA A 71 -43.90 -12.87 -37.72
C ALA A 71 -44.32 -11.52 -38.39
N THR A 72 -43.31 -10.90 -39.04
CA THR A 72 -43.39 -9.84 -40.11
C THR A 72 -43.96 -8.45 -39.75
N SER A 73 -43.54 -7.33 -40.35
CA SER A 73 -42.47 -7.05 -41.35
C SER A 73 -42.03 -5.56 -41.33
N LEU A 74 -40.81 -5.28 -41.84
CA LEU A 74 -40.41 -3.95 -42.31
C LEU A 74 -40.95 -3.69 -43.73
N PRO A 75 -41.35 -2.44 -44.05
CA PRO A 75 -40.55 -1.59 -44.95
C PRO A 75 -40.38 -0.16 -44.37
N SER A 76 -39.24 0.54 -44.45
CA SER A 76 -38.38 0.93 -45.58
C SER A 76 -38.87 2.16 -46.39
N ARG A 77 -37.94 3.11 -46.57
CA ARG A 77 -37.83 4.14 -47.62
C ARG A 77 -38.54 5.51 -47.47
N ALA A 78 -37.71 6.54 -47.66
CA ALA A 78 -37.92 7.76 -48.46
C ALA A 78 -38.42 9.08 -47.81
N ALA A 79 -37.42 9.87 -47.38
CA ALA A 79 -37.07 11.18 -47.96
C ALA A 79 -37.84 12.49 -47.62
N LYS A 80 -36.99 13.49 -47.35
CA LYS A 80 -37.04 14.92 -47.76
C LYS A 80 -37.76 15.98 -46.90
N GLU A 81 -37.07 17.13 -46.91
CA GLU A 81 -37.52 18.54 -46.78
C GLU A 81 -37.80 19.16 -45.39
N LEU A 82 -36.98 20.18 -45.09
CA LEU A 82 -37.16 21.25 -44.09
C LEU A 82 -37.90 22.46 -44.72
N PRO A 83 -38.27 23.53 -43.96
CA PRO A 83 -38.40 23.65 -42.50
C PRO A 83 -39.89 23.79 -42.10
N PRO A 84 -40.60 24.97 -42.08
CA PRO A 84 -40.21 26.37 -42.01
C PRO A 84 -40.12 26.87 -40.53
N SER A 85 -40.67 28.04 -40.20
CA SER A 85 -40.60 28.68 -38.86
C SER A 85 -41.87 29.47 -38.52
N ALA A 86 -41.99 29.83 -37.23
CA ALA A 86 -42.58 31.06 -36.69
C ALA A 86 -44.06 31.08 -36.19
N GLU A 87 -44.20 31.98 -35.20
CA GLU A 87 -45.34 32.86 -34.87
C GLU A 87 -46.48 32.49 -33.90
N ASP A 88 -46.77 33.55 -33.13
CA ASP A 88 -47.97 33.99 -32.41
C ASP A 88 -48.55 33.33 -31.14
N ALA A 89 -48.56 34.19 -30.11
CA ALA A 89 -49.30 34.06 -28.87
C ALA A 89 -50.79 34.37 -29.06
N ALA A 90 -51.63 33.77 -28.21
CA ALA A 90 -53.03 34.18 -28.04
C ALA A 90 -53.33 34.55 -26.58
N CYS A 91 -54.13 35.59 -26.38
CA CYS A 91 -54.54 36.06 -25.06
C CYS A 91 -55.72 35.27 -24.51
N ALA A 92 -55.73 35.02 -23.19
CA ALA A 92 -56.97 35.04 -22.41
C ALA A 92 -56.71 35.54 -20.98
N ARG A 93 -57.40 36.61 -20.57
CA ARG A 93 -57.37 37.11 -19.20
C ARG A 93 -58.35 36.31 -18.34
N LEU A 94 -58.00 36.07 -17.08
CA LEU A 94 -58.96 36.29 -15.98
C LEU A 94 -58.21 36.79 -14.74
N ARG A 95 -58.51 38.02 -14.32
CA ARG A 95 -58.11 38.63 -13.04
C ARG A 95 -59.38 38.99 -12.28
N LEU A 96 -59.41 38.72 -10.97
CA LEU A 96 -60.16 39.36 -9.88
C LEU A 96 -60.01 38.42 -8.65
N SER A 97 -59.92 38.87 -7.38
CA SER A 97 -59.89 40.24 -6.84
C SER A 97 -59.08 40.29 -5.53
N SER A 98 -58.89 41.52 -5.05
CA SER A 98 -58.36 41.98 -3.74
C SER A 98 -59.15 41.46 -2.50
N ARG A 99 -58.86 41.78 -1.22
CA ARG A 99 -58.11 42.92 -0.61
C ARG A 99 -57.82 42.69 0.89
N GLY A 100 -56.66 43.17 1.39
CA GLY A 100 -56.38 43.39 2.82
C GLY A 100 -56.23 42.13 3.71
N GLY A 101 -55.73 42.21 4.96
CA GLY A 101 -55.01 43.33 5.59
C GLY A 101 -55.25 43.50 7.11
N GLY A 102 -54.20 43.35 7.92
CA GLY A 102 -54.15 43.86 9.31
C GLY A 102 -53.82 42.86 10.43
N ALA A 103 -53.04 43.35 11.41
CA ALA A 103 -52.87 42.89 12.80
C ALA A 103 -52.32 41.48 13.14
N GLY A 104 -51.38 41.46 14.11
CA GLY A 104 -51.20 40.36 15.09
C GLY A 104 -51.76 40.80 16.46
N PRO A 105 -51.25 40.35 17.63
CA PRO A 105 -50.09 39.48 17.87
C PRO A 105 -50.41 38.30 18.85
N ALA A 106 -49.36 37.74 19.49
CA ALA A 106 -49.35 36.64 20.48
C ALA A 106 -49.73 35.25 19.92
N GLY A 107 -49.22 34.13 20.44
CA GLY A 107 -48.16 33.94 21.44
C GLY A 107 -48.53 32.92 22.52
N LEU A 108 -47.78 31.81 22.64
CA LEU A 108 -47.76 30.87 23.77
C LEU A 108 -46.63 29.84 23.59
N THR A 109 -46.01 29.40 24.69
CA THR A 109 -45.25 28.13 24.76
C THR A 109 -46.16 27.01 25.29
N PRO A 110 -45.75 25.72 25.25
CA PRO A 110 -45.31 25.14 26.52
C PRO A 110 -44.23 24.03 26.45
N THR A 111 -43.39 24.01 27.50
CA THR A 111 -42.76 22.88 28.24
C THR A 111 -42.39 21.53 27.60
N THR A 112 -41.23 21.03 28.04
CA THR A 112 -40.80 19.61 27.99
C THR A 112 -41.69 18.65 28.81
N PRO A 113 -41.47 17.33 28.70
CA PRO A 113 -40.91 16.64 29.87
C PRO A 113 -39.88 15.53 29.60
N SER A 114 -39.02 15.33 30.60
CA SER A 114 -38.29 14.09 30.96
C SER A 114 -38.44 13.97 32.50
N PRO A 115 -38.30 12.80 33.19
CA PRO A 115 -37.07 11.99 33.20
C PRO A 115 -37.29 10.48 33.54
N ILE A 116 -36.35 9.88 34.29
CA ILE A 116 -36.25 8.52 34.89
C ILE A 116 -35.38 7.55 34.06
N GLY A 117 -34.34 6.90 34.61
CA GLY A 117 -33.67 7.08 35.92
C GLY A 117 -32.99 5.82 36.48
N LEU A 118 -31.87 6.00 37.22
CA LEU A 118 -31.07 4.98 37.96
C LEU A 118 -30.25 4.01 37.07
N GLY A 119 -29.09 3.47 37.47
CA GLY A 119 -28.24 3.65 38.67
C GLY A 119 -27.47 2.35 38.98
N CYS A 120 -26.15 2.20 38.79
CA CYS A 120 -24.99 2.79 39.50
C CYS A 120 -24.57 2.08 40.81
N THR A 121 -23.50 1.27 40.72
CA THR A 121 -22.62 0.65 41.76
C THR A 121 -21.44 -0.02 41.02
N THR A 122 -20.38 -0.62 41.60
CA THR A 122 -19.35 -0.22 42.60
C THR A 122 -18.08 -1.00 42.20
N ALA A 123 -16.85 -0.48 42.08
CA ALA A 123 -16.01 0.33 42.99
C ALA A 123 -15.30 -0.46 44.12
N THR A 124 -14.02 -0.81 43.91
CA THR A 124 -12.98 -1.13 44.93
C THR A 124 -11.59 -0.77 44.39
N ALA A 125 -10.64 -0.38 45.26
CA ALA A 125 -9.30 0.10 44.87
C ALA A 125 -8.27 0.01 46.01
N SER A 126 -6.96 0.00 45.66
CA SER A 126 -5.79 0.09 46.58
C SER A 126 -4.51 0.37 45.73
N SER A 127 -3.92 1.58 45.75
CA SER A 127 -2.82 2.05 46.63
C SER A 127 -1.42 1.48 46.28
N SER A 128 -0.28 2.20 46.37
CA SER A 128 0.05 3.37 47.22
C SER A 128 1.06 4.37 46.59
N SER A 129 1.20 5.56 47.22
CA SER A 129 2.09 6.69 46.85
C SER A 129 3.47 6.62 47.58
N PRO A 130 4.32 7.68 47.82
CA PRO A 130 4.18 9.17 47.84
C PRO A 130 4.78 9.82 46.55
N VAL A 131 5.33 11.04 46.41
CA VAL A 131 5.80 12.18 47.26
C VAL A 131 5.49 13.55 46.55
N ARG A 132 5.77 14.70 47.18
CA ARG A 132 5.62 16.07 46.63
C ARG A 132 6.94 16.72 46.15
N GLY A 133 6.84 17.62 45.17
CA GLY A 133 7.77 18.71 44.87
C GLY A 133 7.04 19.81 44.07
N ALA A 134 7.36 21.10 44.23
CA ALA A 134 6.55 22.19 43.66
C ALA A 134 7.36 23.40 43.17
N ALA A 135 7.01 23.94 42.00
CA ALA A 135 7.40 25.27 41.53
C ALA A 135 6.38 25.82 40.50
N ARG A 136 6.31 27.16 40.38
CA ARG A 136 5.38 27.90 39.51
C ARG A 136 5.78 27.87 38.02
N ALA A 137 4.79 28.00 37.14
CA ALA A 137 4.94 28.63 35.82
C ALA A 137 4.08 29.92 35.77
N PRO A 138 4.55 31.04 35.17
CA PRO A 138 3.83 32.32 35.15
C PRO A 138 3.19 32.68 33.79
N PHE A 139 2.37 33.74 33.80
CA PHE A 139 1.64 34.37 32.67
C PHE A 139 0.60 33.46 31.97
N ALA A 140 -0.71 33.63 32.16
CA ALA A 140 -1.59 34.81 32.07
C ALA A 140 -1.95 35.18 30.61
N SER A 141 -3.26 35.26 30.36
CA SER A 141 -3.88 35.54 29.06
C SER A 141 -3.79 37.02 28.67
N ALA A 142 -3.57 37.28 27.38
CA ALA A 142 -3.71 38.60 26.77
C ALA A 142 -4.66 38.51 25.57
N ASP A 143 -5.86 39.05 25.69
CA ASP A 143 -6.81 39.18 24.58
C ASP A 143 -6.33 40.26 23.61
N PHE A 144 -6.11 39.88 22.36
CA PHE A 144 -5.45 40.74 21.36
C PHE A 144 -6.45 41.55 20.50
N SER A 145 -7.52 42.06 21.14
CA SER A 145 -8.67 42.66 20.46
C SER A 145 -8.78 44.19 20.58
N ASP A 146 -7.87 44.86 21.31
CA ASP A 146 -8.04 46.27 21.70
C ASP A 146 -7.07 47.28 21.05
N MET A 147 -6.11 46.83 20.22
CA MET A 147 -5.28 47.73 19.41
C MET A 147 -6.01 48.26 18.16
N GLY A 148 -7.16 48.90 18.39
CA GLY A 148 -7.99 49.53 17.36
C GLY A 148 -8.49 50.94 17.71
N LYS A 149 -8.17 51.48 18.89
CA LYS A 149 -8.63 52.81 19.35
C LYS A 149 -7.63 53.48 20.31
N MET A 150 -6.62 54.17 19.79
CA MET A 150 -5.97 55.32 20.44
C MET A 150 -4.93 55.96 19.50
N ARG A 151 -5.35 56.97 18.74
CA ARG A 151 -4.52 58.09 18.23
C ARG A 151 -5.39 59.06 17.42
N ASP A 152 -6.05 59.94 18.16
CA ASP A 152 -6.14 61.34 17.74
C ASP A 152 -5.05 62.10 18.51
N ASP A 153 -4.67 63.28 18.02
CA ASP A 153 -3.65 64.22 18.54
C ASP A 153 -2.15 63.90 18.35
N GLU A 154 -1.39 64.98 18.12
CA GLU A 154 0.08 65.16 18.03
C GLU A 154 0.87 64.52 16.86
N ASP A 155 0.84 65.23 15.72
CA ASP A 155 1.96 65.58 14.82
C ASP A 155 3.20 64.65 14.78
N GLY A 156 3.21 63.73 13.81
CA GLY A 156 4.39 62.98 13.38
C GLY A 156 4.32 62.61 11.89
N GLU A 157 5.46 62.51 11.21
CA GLU A 157 5.51 62.29 9.76
C GLU A 157 4.84 60.97 9.34
N GLY A 158 3.96 61.05 8.34
CA GLY A 158 3.09 59.95 7.95
C GLY A 158 3.79 58.81 7.22
N ILE A 159 4.24 57.80 7.95
CA ILE A 159 4.42 56.44 7.42
C ILE A 159 3.05 55.95 6.94
N SER A 160 2.95 55.42 5.72
CA SER A 160 1.65 55.15 5.11
C SER A 160 1.03 53.84 5.61
N ASP A 161 -0.30 53.82 5.79
CA ASP A 161 -1.05 52.59 6.17
C ASP A 161 -0.77 51.40 5.24
N ALA A 162 -0.38 51.70 3.99
CA ALA A 162 -0.04 50.71 2.97
C ALA A 162 1.28 49.96 3.26
N GLU A 163 2.23 50.59 3.94
CA GLU A 163 3.51 49.95 4.30
C GLU A 163 3.31 48.98 5.48
N THR A 164 2.60 49.40 6.52
CA THR A 164 2.31 48.56 7.69
C THR A 164 1.48 47.31 7.35
N GLU A 165 0.49 47.40 6.44
CA GLU A 165 -0.24 46.22 5.94
C GLU A 165 0.62 45.36 4.98
N ALA A 166 1.60 45.93 4.27
CA ALA A 166 2.54 45.17 3.45
C ALA A 166 3.51 44.34 4.31
N ASP A 167 4.11 44.94 5.34
CA ASP A 167 4.95 44.23 6.32
C ASP A 167 4.17 43.11 7.01
N LEU A 168 2.90 43.35 7.35
CA LEU A 168 2.01 42.36 7.94
C LEU A 168 1.63 41.23 6.95
N GLN A 169 1.56 41.50 5.65
CA GLN A 169 1.37 40.48 4.60
C GLN A 169 2.65 39.68 4.32
N GLU A 170 3.84 40.27 4.47
CA GLU A 170 5.12 39.56 4.43
C GLU A 170 5.32 38.68 5.68
N LEU A 171 5.02 39.20 6.87
CA LEU A 171 5.09 38.44 8.12
C LEU A 171 4.13 37.25 8.10
N LYS A 172 2.92 37.41 7.54
CA LYS A 172 1.99 36.29 7.26
C LYS A 172 2.60 35.26 6.30
N ALA A 173 3.30 35.67 5.24
CA ALA A 173 3.93 34.75 4.30
C ALA A 173 5.09 33.97 4.92
N ARG A 174 5.94 34.63 5.72
CA ARG A 174 7.04 33.99 6.46
C ARG A 174 6.56 33.02 7.55
N THR A 175 5.43 33.33 8.20
CA THR A 175 4.85 32.53 9.30
C THR A 175 3.81 31.51 8.86
N MET A 176 3.25 31.62 7.65
CA MET A 176 2.09 30.86 7.13
C MET A 176 0.77 31.03 7.93
N TYR A 177 0.69 31.98 8.86
CA TYR A 177 -0.47 32.10 9.76
C TYR A 177 -1.74 32.56 9.02
N ARG A 178 -2.76 31.68 8.97
CA ARG A 178 -4.09 31.92 8.37
C ARG A 178 -4.04 32.47 6.93
N MET A 179 -3.16 31.92 6.09
CA MET A 179 -3.09 32.31 4.66
C MET A 179 -4.03 31.51 3.74
N VAL A 180 -4.43 30.29 4.13
CA VAL A 180 -5.43 29.49 3.40
C VAL A 180 -6.83 29.90 3.87
N GLU A 181 -7.71 30.20 2.92
CA GLU A 181 -9.09 30.65 3.15
C GLU A 181 -10.09 29.52 2.79
N ASP A 182 -10.90 29.08 3.76
CA ASP A 182 -12.05 28.20 3.48
C ASP A 182 -13.19 29.02 2.84
N ILE A 183 -13.51 28.74 1.57
CA ILE A 183 -14.64 29.36 0.87
C ILE A 183 -15.79 28.37 0.65
N THR A 184 -16.99 28.90 0.45
CA THR A 184 -18.15 28.14 -0.02
C THR A 184 -18.78 28.91 -1.19
N LEU A 185 -18.99 28.24 -2.32
CA LEU A 185 -19.61 28.83 -3.52
C LEU A 185 -21.14 28.81 -3.43
N ALA A 186 -21.82 29.54 -4.32
CA ALA A 186 -23.29 29.55 -4.37
C ALA A 186 -23.91 28.17 -4.70
N SER A 187 -23.11 27.28 -5.29
CA SER A 187 -23.39 25.85 -5.52
C SER A 187 -23.33 24.96 -4.25
N GLY A 188 -23.00 25.54 -3.09
CA GLY A 188 -22.83 24.81 -1.83
C GLY A 188 -21.54 23.98 -1.72
N SER A 189 -20.67 24.00 -2.74
CA SER A 189 -19.36 23.35 -2.67
C SER A 189 -18.37 24.16 -1.82
N LYS A 190 -17.59 23.45 -0.99
CA LYS A 190 -16.53 24.00 -0.16
C LYS A 190 -15.18 23.81 -0.83
N HIS A 191 -14.30 24.80 -0.72
CA HIS A 191 -12.96 24.77 -1.31
C HIS A 191 -11.98 25.50 -0.40
N LYS A 192 -10.71 25.09 -0.40
CA LYS A 192 -9.62 25.82 0.27
C LYS A 192 -8.83 26.63 -0.76
N VAL A 193 -8.66 27.93 -0.55
CA VAL A 193 -8.02 28.85 -1.50
C VAL A 193 -6.86 29.58 -0.84
N LEU A 194 -5.69 29.54 -1.47
CA LEU A 194 -4.53 30.35 -1.14
C LEU A 194 -4.31 31.37 -2.27
N PHE A 195 -4.73 32.62 -2.05
CA PHE A 195 -4.47 33.72 -2.98
C PHE A 195 -3.20 34.47 -2.55
N VAL A 196 -2.15 34.41 -3.37
CA VAL A 196 -0.82 34.99 -3.10
C VAL A 196 -0.42 36.01 -4.15
N THR A 197 0.56 36.82 -3.78
CA THR A 197 1.17 37.84 -4.64
C THR A 197 2.50 37.36 -5.20
N ASN A 198 2.98 37.90 -6.31
CA ASN A 198 4.31 37.55 -6.83
C ASN A 198 5.44 37.74 -5.78
N LYS A 199 5.35 38.78 -4.94
CA LYS A 199 6.28 38.98 -3.81
C LYS A 199 6.23 37.82 -2.81
N GLN A 200 5.03 37.44 -2.38
CA GLN A 200 4.84 36.32 -1.46
C GLN A 200 5.19 34.97 -2.11
N ALA A 201 4.92 34.76 -3.40
CA ALA A 201 5.28 33.54 -4.11
C ALA A 201 6.80 33.32 -4.14
N ARG A 202 7.58 34.39 -4.39
CA ARG A 202 9.06 34.35 -4.28
C ARG A 202 9.52 34.06 -2.84
N LEU A 203 8.92 34.69 -1.83
CA LEU A 203 9.23 34.43 -0.40
C LEU A 203 8.89 33.00 0.03
N LEU A 204 7.76 32.45 -0.44
CA LEU A 204 7.38 31.07 -0.19
C LEU A 204 8.34 30.10 -0.88
N ALA A 205 8.72 30.35 -2.13
CA ALA A 205 9.70 29.53 -2.86
C ALA A 205 11.09 29.51 -2.19
N SER A 206 11.52 30.61 -1.58
CA SER A 206 12.86 30.73 -0.98
C SER A 206 12.95 30.34 0.51
N THR A 207 11.83 30.26 1.24
CA THR A 207 11.82 29.99 2.69
C THR A 207 11.86 28.48 2.98
N PRO A 208 12.88 27.94 3.68
CA PRO A 208 12.94 26.51 3.99
C PRO A 208 11.73 26.02 4.79
N GLY A 209 11.10 24.92 4.33
CA GLY A 209 9.95 24.31 4.98
C GLY A 209 8.62 25.07 4.85
N SER A 210 8.56 26.16 4.07
CA SER A 210 7.31 26.86 3.73
C SER A 210 6.30 25.93 3.05
N ILE A 211 6.76 25.18 2.05
CA ILE A 211 5.95 24.29 1.20
C ILE A 211 5.25 23.22 2.06
N LYS A 212 5.96 22.64 3.04
CA LYS A 212 5.36 21.70 3.98
C LYS A 212 4.21 22.32 4.76
N ARG A 213 4.39 23.55 5.28
CA ARG A 213 3.32 24.29 5.96
C ARG A 213 2.16 24.69 5.03
N VAL A 214 2.42 24.93 3.74
CA VAL A 214 1.37 25.16 2.73
C VAL A 214 0.53 23.90 2.55
N LEU A 215 1.15 22.73 2.38
CA LEU A 215 0.47 21.45 2.25
C LEU A 215 -0.32 21.07 3.52
N GLU A 216 0.27 21.30 4.70
CA GLU A 216 -0.38 21.13 6.01
C GLU A 216 -1.58 22.08 6.17
N ALA A 217 -1.47 23.35 5.76
CA ALA A 217 -2.55 24.33 5.84
C ALA A 217 -3.69 24.12 4.82
N PHE A 218 -3.43 23.38 3.74
CA PHE A 218 -4.48 22.87 2.86
C PHE A 218 -5.19 21.62 3.42
N GLU A 219 -4.74 21.06 4.54
CA GLU A 219 -5.29 19.84 5.18
C GLU A 219 -5.29 18.61 4.25
N ILE A 220 -4.30 18.52 3.34
CA ILE A 220 -4.21 17.44 2.35
C ILE A 220 -3.91 16.10 3.05
N PRO A 221 -4.75 15.05 2.87
CA PRO A 221 -4.49 13.72 3.41
C PRO A 221 -3.18 13.14 2.85
N THR A 222 -2.35 12.54 3.71
CA THR A 222 -1.00 12.05 3.38
C THR A 222 -0.96 11.23 2.07
N PRO A 223 -0.44 11.79 0.96
CA PRO A 223 -0.51 11.12 -0.33
C PRO A 223 0.62 10.11 -0.50
N LYS A 224 0.42 9.07 -1.34
CA LYS A 224 1.47 8.08 -1.68
C LYS A 224 2.01 8.24 -3.11
N LEU A 225 1.35 9.04 -3.93
CA LEU A 225 1.68 9.32 -5.32
C LEU A 225 1.32 10.78 -5.61
N VAL A 226 2.13 11.45 -6.43
CA VAL A 226 1.82 12.77 -7.00
C VAL A 226 1.59 12.61 -8.50
N ILE A 227 0.47 13.12 -8.99
CA ILE A 227 0.08 13.10 -10.40
C ILE A 227 0.10 14.54 -10.89
N ARG A 228 1.04 14.93 -11.77
CA ARG A 228 1.10 16.28 -12.35
C ARG A 228 0.52 16.28 -13.77
N PHE A 229 -0.43 17.16 -14.04
CA PHE A 229 -0.84 17.49 -15.41
C PHE A 229 -0.06 18.70 -15.90
N LEU A 230 0.83 18.49 -16.87
CA LEU A 230 1.47 19.58 -17.60
C LEU A 230 0.44 20.23 -18.53
N GLN A 231 0.52 21.55 -18.69
CA GLN A 231 -0.47 22.29 -19.46
C GLN A 231 -0.50 21.80 -20.92
N SER A 232 -1.72 21.50 -21.37
CA SER A 232 -2.00 20.71 -22.57
C SER A 232 -3.11 21.40 -23.36
N SER A 233 -2.78 22.26 -24.32
CA SER A 233 -3.76 23.08 -25.06
C SER A 233 -4.51 22.26 -26.12
N GLY A 234 -5.53 22.86 -26.78
CA GLY A 234 -6.17 22.26 -27.97
C GLY A 234 -7.44 21.45 -27.72
N SER A 235 -8.14 21.66 -26.60
CA SER A 235 -9.50 21.16 -26.41
C SER A 235 -10.51 21.82 -27.38
N CYS A 236 -11.70 21.25 -27.55
CA CYS A 236 -12.77 21.86 -28.34
C CYS A 236 -13.15 23.24 -27.77
N ALA A 237 -13.18 23.38 -26.43
CA ALA A 237 -13.43 24.65 -25.75
C ALA A 237 -12.33 25.69 -26.02
N TRP A 238 -11.06 25.29 -26.02
CA TRP A 238 -9.91 26.14 -26.35
C TRP A 238 -10.03 26.69 -27.78
N VAL A 239 -10.39 25.85 -28.74
CA VAL A 239 -10.56 26.24 -30.16
C VAL A 239 -11.76 27.18 -30.34
N GLN A 240 -12.93 26.85 -29.77
CA GLN A 240 -14.11 27.72 -29.83
C GLN A 240 -13.83 29.11 -29.23
N THR A 241 -13.09 29.17 -28.13
CA THR A 241 -12.65 30.42 -27.50
C THR A 241 -11.70 31.24 -28.39
N ARG A 242 -10.78 30.59 -29.11
CA ARG A 242 -9.91 31.27 -30.10
C ARG A 242 -10.71 31.84 -31.27
N GLN A 243 -11.71 31.11 -31.75
CA GLN A 243 -12.61 31.59 -32.80
C GLN A 243 -13.41 32.83 -32.35
N ARG A 244 -13.89 32.87 -31.08
CA ARG A 244 -14.54 34.06 -30.49
C ARG A 244 -13.63 35.29 -30.38
N THR A 245 -12.30 35.11 -30.35
CA THR A 245 -11.31 36.20 -30.31
C THR A 245 -10.83 36.65 -31.70
N ASN A 246 -11.56 36.28 -32.77
CA ASN A 246 -11.17 36.47 -34.18
C ASN A 246 -9.81 35.85 -34.56
N VAL A 247 -9.31 34.89 -33.76
CA VAL A 247 -8.12 34.11 -34.11
C VAL A 247 -8.60 32.85 -34.83
N THR A 248 -8.36 32.76 -36.14
CA THR A 248 -8.70 31.58 -36.94
C THR A 248 -7.81 30.40 -36.56
N VAL A 249 -8.26 29.65 -35.56
CA VAL A 249 -7.71 28.38 -35.11
C VAL A 249 -8.71 27.29 -35.49
N ALA A 250 -8.26 26.28 -36.22
CA ALA A 250 -9.07 25.11 -36.50
C ALA A 250 -8.95 24.09 -35.36
N LEU A 251 -9.79 23.07 -35.41
CA LEU A 251 -9.64 21.89 -34.57
C LEU A 251 -8.37 21.13 -35.00
N PRO A 252 -7.57 20.57 -34.06
CA PRO A 252 -6.36 19.84 -34.42
C PRO A 252 -6.61 18.46 -35.01
N TRP A 253 -7.87 18.05 -35.21
CA TRP A 253 -8.29 16.68 -35.58
C TRP A 253 -8.52 16.53 -37.09
N GLU A 254 -8.63 15.30 -37.59
CA GLU A 254 -8.40 15.01 -39.02
C GLU A 254 -9.52 15.43 -39.96
N LYS A 255 -10.78 15.53 -39.48
CA LYS A 255 -11.96 15.68 -40.37
C LYS A 255 -12.95 16.71 -39.85
N ASP A 256 -13.60 16.41 -38.73
CA ASP A 256 -14.78 17.14 -38.26
C ASP A 256 -14.78 17.38 -36.75
N MET A 257 -15.70 18.25 -36.30
CA MET A 257 -15.99 18.45 -34.88
C MET A 257 -16.48 17.18 -34.17
N GLU A 258 -16.97 16.19 -34.91
CA GLU A 258 -17.35 14.88 -34.36
C GLU A 258 -16.14 14.04 -33.93
N ASP A 259 -15.09 13.94 -34.77
CA ASP A 259 -13.84 13.24 -34.39
C ASP A 259 -13.12 13.95 -33.23
N ALA A 260 -13.23 15.28 -33.15
CA ALA A 260 -12.76 16.06 -32.01
C ALA A 260 -13.41 15.64 -30.68
N LEU A 261 -14.72 15.40 -30.70
CA LEU A 261 -15.49 14.96 -29.53
C LEU A 261 -15.22 13.49 -29.20
N LEU A 262 -15.05 12.62 -30.21
CA LEU A 262 -14.64 11.22 -30.03
C LEU A 262 -13.23 11.10 -29.43
N ALA A 263 -12.31 12.00 -29.79
CA ALA A 263 -10.97 12.04 -29.20
C ALA A 263 -10.98 12.55 -27.76
N GLU A 264 -11.84 13.53 -27.43
CA GLU A 264 -12.12 13.93 -26.05
C GLU A 264 -12.76 12.78 -25.24
N GLU A 265 -13.70 12.02 -25.82
CA GLU A 265 -14.35 10.87 -25.19
C GLU A 265 -13.35 9.76 -24.82
N ARG A 266 -12.43 9.40 -25.74
CA ARG A 266 -11.32 8.46 -25.44
C ARG A 266 -10.50 8.91 -24.23
N LEU A 267 -10.26 10.23 -24.10
CA LEU A 267 -9.55 10.79 -22.95
C LEU A 267 -10.38 10.75 -21.66
N TYR A 268 -11.71 10.95 -21.74
CA TYR A 268 -12.60 10.77 -20.58
C TYR A 268 -12.60 9.31 -20.09
N ASN A 269 -12.64 8.34 -21.02
CA ASN A 269 -12.56 6.92 -20.71
C ASN A 269 -11.21 6.55 -20.09
N PHE A 270 -10.09 7.09 -20.59
CA PHE A 270 -8.77 6.96 -19.95
C PHE A 270 -8.76 7.54 -18.51
N MET A 271 -9.36 8.71 -18.30
CA MET A 271 -9.45 9.30 -16.96
C MET A 271 -10.29 8.45 -16.00
N GLU A 272 -11.44 7.93 -16.43
CA GLU A 272 -12.31 7.10 -15.59
C GLU A 272 -11.75 5.70 -15.32
N GLU A 273 -11.20 5.00 -16.32
CA GLU A 273 -10.76 3.62 -16.17
C GLU A 273 -9.32 3.45 -15.66
N VAL A 274 -8.45 4.44 -15.86
CA VAL A 274 -7.02 4.31 -15.60
C VAL A 274 -6.58 5.26 -14.49
N LEU A 275 -6.82 6.56 -14.66
CA LEU A 275 -6.18 7.57 -13.81
C LEU A 275 -6.90 7.80 -12.48
N VAL A 276 -8.23 7.85 -12.47
CA VAL A 276 -9.00 8.05 -11.23
C VAL A 276 -8.95 6.83 -10.29
N PRO A 277 -9.02 5.56 -10.78
CA PRO A 277 -8.80 4.39 -9.94
C PRO A 277 -7.38 4.38 -9.33
N LEU A 278 -6.35 4.71 -10.11
CA LEU A 278 -4.98 4.87 -9.61
C LEU A 278 -4.90 5.95 -8.50
N ALA A 279 -5.57 7.08 -8.68
CA ALA A 279 -5.60 8.16 -7.70
C ALA A 279 -6.27 7.72 -6.39
N VAL A 280 -7.40 7.00 -6.46
CA VAL A 280 -8.11 6.44 -5.30
C VAL A 280 -7.28 5.38 -4.57
N ASP A 281 -6.61 4.49 -5.30
CA ASP A 281 -5.77 3.42 -4.73
C ASP A 281 -4.57 3.97 -3.94
N THR A 282 -3.92 4.99 -4.53
CA THR A 282 -2.69 5.57 -4.01
C THR A 282 -2.91 6.72 -3.04
N ASN A 283 -4.16 7.18 -2.85
CA ASN A 283 -4.45 8.48 -2.22
C ASN A 283 -3.61 9.59 -2.86
N ALA A 284 -3.75 9.77 -4.18
CA ALA A 284 -2.89 10.70 -4.91
C ALA A 284 -3.18 12.17 -4.58
N LEU A 285 -2.14 12.99 -4.64
CA LEU A 285 -2.26 14.43 -4.82
C LEU A 285 -2.15 14.73 -6.33
N ILE A 286 -3.24 15.22 -6.93
CA ILE A 286 -3.26 15.61 -8.34
C ILE A 286 -3.00 17.11 -8.46
N LEU A 287 -1.94 17.50 -9.17
CA LEU A 287 -1.60 18.89 -9.50
C LEU A 287 -2.15 19.21 -10.90
N VAL A 288 -3.05 20.19 -10.98
CA VAL A 288 -3.74 20.58 -12.23
C VAL A 288 -3.73 22.09 -12.44
N HIS A 289 -3.97 22.55 -13.67
CA HIS A 289 -4.16 23.98 -13.93
C HIS A 289 -5.56 24.43 -13.46
N ALA A 290 -5.74 25.66 -12.97
CA ALA A 290 -6.99 26.07 -12.30
C ALA A 290 -8.10 26.60 -13.21
N THR A 291 -7.81 26.95 -14.47
CA THR A 291 -8.80 27.46 -15.43
C THR A 291 -9.44 26.34 -16.27
N GLY A 292 -10.75 26.43 -16.51
CA GLY A 292 -11.48 25.48 -17.36
C GLY A 292 -11.21 25.71 -18.85
N GLY A 293 -11.28 24.67 -19.68
CA GLY A 293 -11.05 24.73 -21.12
C GLY A 293 -9.59 24.97 -21.57
N SER A 294 -8.74 25.62 -20.76
CA SER A 294 -7.35 25.96 -21.11
C SER A 294 -6.42 24.75 -21.22
N CYS A 295 -6.69 23.69 -20.44
CA CYS A 295 -5.90 22.46 -20.39
C CYS A 295 -6.81 21.23 -20.55
N LEU A 296 -6.59 20.46 -21.62
CA LEU A 296 -7.39 19.31 -22.02
C LEU A 296 -7.44 18.21 -20.94
N LEU A 297 -6.32 17.92 -20.25
CA LEU A 297 -6.30 16.96 -19.14
C LEU A 297 -7.12 17.45 -17.94
N THR A 298 -7.09 18.75 -17.66
CA THR A 298 -7.83 19.38 -16.55
C THR A 298 -9.33 19.36 -16.84
N GLU A 299 -9.73 19.65 -18.07
CA GLU A 299 -11.12 19.60 -18.52
C GLU A 299 -11.67 18.15 -18.47
N ALA A 300 -10.86 17.17 -18.88
CA ALA A 300 -11.22 15.76 -18.81
C ALA A 300 -11.43 15.26 -17.38
N LEU A 301 -10.48 15.53 -16.47
CA LEU A 301 -10.63 15.19 -15.06
C LEU A 301 -11.84 15.91 -14.43
N SER A 302 -12.05 17.19 -14.77
CA SER A 302 -13.21 17.97 -14.31
C SER A 302 -14.54 17.32 -14.69
N LYS A 303 -14.72 16.93 -15.96
CA LYS A 303 -15.96 16.29 -16.43
C LYS A 303 -16.21 14.96 -15.72
N VAL A 304 -15.19 14.11 -15.59
CA VAL A 304 -15.29 12.84 -14.85
C VAL A 304 -15.61 13.08 -13.36
N MET A 305 -14.99 14.07 -12.71
CA MET A 305 -15.27 14.44 -11.32
C MET A 305 -16.68 15.03 -11.11
N GLN A 306 -17.27 15.68 -12.13
CA GLN A 306 -18.65 16.17 -12.09
C GLN A 306 -19.67 15.03 -12.29
N ILE A 307 -19.45 14.15 -13.27
CA ILE A 307 -20.31 12.99 -13.56
C ILE A 307 -20.38 12.06 -12.35
N HIS A 308 -19.23 11.69 -11.79
CA HIS A 308 -19.13 10.77 -10.65
C HIS A 308 -19.23 11.46 -9.28
N ARG A 309 -19.72 12.71 -9.22
CA ARG A 309 -19.84 13.48 -7.96
C ARG A 309 -20.70 12.77 -6.91
N SER A 310 -21.70 11.98 -7.33
CA SER A 310 -22.49 11.11 -6.46
C SER A 310 -21.70 9.90 -5.94
N ARG A 311 -20.96 9.21 -6.82
CA ARG A 311 -20.11 8.04 -6.53
C ARG A 311 -18.95 8.39 -5.59
N PHE A 312 -18.41 9.60 -5.68
CA PHE A 312 -17.28 10.07 -4.85
C PHE A 312 -17.68 10.64 -3.48
N GLY A 313 -18.94 11.07 -3.30
CA GLY A 313 -19.51 11.42 -2.00
C GLY A 313 -18.75 12.51 -1.22
N ILE A 314 -18.76 12.38 0.11
CA ILE A 314 -18.18 13.37 1.06
C ILE A 314 -16.69 13.10 1.36
N HIS A 315 -16.20 11.88 1.09
CA HIS A 315 -14.83 11.47 1.41
C HIS A 315 -14.14 10.84 0.20
N ARG A 316 -13.67 11.70 -0.72
CA ARG A 316 -12.69 11.29 -1.75
C ARG A 316 -11.40 10.82 -1.08
N ARG A 317 -10.91 9.63 -1.45
CA ARG A 317 -9.56 9.12 -1.10
C ARG A 317 -8.51 9.63 -2.12
N PHE A 318 -8.58 10.91 -2.52
CA PHE A 318 -7.56 11.63 -3.28
C PHE A 318 -7.89 13.14 -3.24
N SER A 319 -6.91 14.00 -3.50
CA SER A 319 -7.07 15.46 -3.43
C SER A 319 -6.55 16.13 -4.70
N VAL A 320 -7.28 17.15 -5.18
CA VAL A 320 -6.86 17.93 -6.36
C VAL A 320 -6.47 19.35 -5.95
N LEU A 321 -5.23 19.73 -6.26
CA LEU A 321 -4.68 21.07 -6.08
C LEU A 321 -4.60 21.77 -7.44
N ALA A 322 -5.47 22.74 -7.64
CA ALA A 322 -5.59 23.54 -8.85
C ALA A 322 -4.71 24.81 -8.77
N MET A 323 -3.89 25.05 -9.79
CA MET A 323 -2.83 26.06 -9.79
C MET A 323 -2.96 27.01 -10.99
N THR A 324 -2.86 28.33 -10.79
CA THR A 324 -2.69 29.29 -11.91
C THR A 324 -2.14 30.65 -11.47
N CYS A 325 -1.51 31.36 -12.42
CA CYS A 325 -1.15 32.77 -12.33
C CYS A 325 -1.75 33.63 -13.46
N ASP A 326 -2.57 33.05 -14.34
CA ASP A 326 -3.11 33.71 -15.54
C ASP A 326 -4.30 34.65 -15.26
N MET A 327 -4.18 35.47 -14.20
CA MET A 327 -5.26 36.35 -13.75
C MET A 327 -5.74 37.32 -14.83
N LYS A 328 -4.90 37.68 -15.80
CA LYS A 328 -5.31 38.46 -16.99
C LYS A 328 -6.40 37.75 -17.80
N GLN A 329 -6.25 36.44 -18.04
CA GLN A 329 -7.21 35.65 -18.82
C GLN A 329 -8.53 35.48 -18.08
N VAL A 330 -8.45 35.28 -16.76
CA VAL A 330 -9.60 35.16 -15.86
C VAL A 330 -10.36 36.49 -15.74
N TYR A 331 -9.66 37.61 -15.56
CA TYR A 331 -10.30 38.93 -15.42
C TYR A 331 -10.98 39.42 -16.69
N ALA A 332 -10.46 39.02 -17.85
CA ALA A 332 -11.05 39.34 -19.15
C ALA A 332 -12.28 38.47 -19.49
N TYR A 333 -12.62 37.45 -18.68
CA TYR A 333 -13.77 36.58 -18.95
C TYR A 333 -15.07 37.25 -18.50
N GLU A 334 -15.72 37.93 -19.44
CA GLU A 334 -16.89 38.79 -19.25
C GLU A 334 -18.24 38.04 -19.14
N GLU A 335 -18.34 37.01 -18.29
CA GLU A 335 -19.62 36.36 -17.98
C GLU A 335 -20.09 36.67 -16.54
N PRO A 336 -21.27 37.29 -16.31
CA PRO A 336 -21.76 37.63 -14.97
C PRO A 336 -21.93 36.45 -14.01
N THR A 337 -22.11 35.24 -14.57
CA THR A 337 -22.31 33.96 -13.87
C THR A 337 -21.02 33.24 -13.51
N ALA A 338 -19.86 33.71 -14.02
CA ALA A 338 -18.57 33.06 -13.90
C ALA A 338 -18.17 32.67 -12.46
N ALA A 339 -17.54 31.51 -12.31
CA ALA A 339 -17.00 31.02 -11.05
C ALA A 339 -15.98 32.00 -10.46
N TRP A 340 -15.09 32.60 -11.26
CA TRP A 340 -14.10 33.54 -10.74
C TRP A 340 -14.71 34.75 -10.01
N HIS A 341 -15.89 35.22 -10.46
CA HIS A 341 -16.65 36.24 -9.75
C HIS A 341 -17.09 35.78 -8.36
N GLN A 342 -17.44 34.50 -8.21
CA GLN A 342 -17.85 33.89 -6.93
C GLN A 342 -16.64 33.67 -6.01
N PHE A 343 -15.53 33.12 -6.51
CA PHE A 343 -14.28 32.95 -5.75
C PHE A 343 -13.76 34.30 -5.22
N ARG A 344 -13.70 35.34 -6.07
CA ARG A 344 -13.34 36.73 -5.67
C ARG A 344 -14.31 37.31 -4.65
N LYS A 345 -15.61 37.02 -4.75
CA LYS A 345 -16.61 37.46 -3.75
C LYS A 345 -16.38 36.76 -2.41
N ALA A 346 -16.06 35.47 -2.40
CA ALA A 346 -15.80 34.71 -1.18
C ALA A 346 -14.47 35.13 -0.51
N SER A 347 -13.35 35.10 -1.24
CA SER A 347 -12.00 35.38 -0.75
C SER A 347 -11.81 36.83 -0.28
N PRO A 348 -11.57 37.12 1.01
CA PRO A 348 -11.23 38.47 1.47
C PRO A 348 -9.92 39.00 0.86
N THR A 349 -8.89 38.17 0.75
CA THR A 349 -7.57 38.59 0.25
C THR A 349 -7.62 38.96 -1.24
N TRP A 350 -8.26 38.14 -2.08
CA TRP A 350 -8.45 38.48 -3.50
C TRP A 350 -9.34 39.73 -3.66
N ARG A 351 -10.41 39.86 -2.85
CA ARG A 351 -11.30 41.03 -2.89
C ARG A 351 -10.56 42.34 -2.55
N ARG A 352 -9.59 42.33 -1.63
CA ARG A 352 -8.71 43.48 -1.33
C ARG A 352 -7.88 43.87 -2.56
N ARG A 353 -7.15 42.92 -3.18
CA ARG A 353 -6.28 43.21 -4.33
C ARG A 353 -7.03 43.49 -5.64
N HIS A 354 -8.26 43.02 -5.78
CA HIS A 354 -9.07 43.16 -7.00
C HIS A 354 -9.09 44.58 -7.59
N ARG A 355 -9.31 45.62 -6.76
CA ARG A 355 -9.37 47.01 -7.25
C ARG A 355 -8.04 47.46 -7.86
N THR A 356 -6.93 47.11 -7.22
CA THR A 356 -5.56 47.43 -7.71
C THR A 356 -5.25 46.68 -9.00
N LEU A 357 -5.57 45.39 -9.07
CA LEU A 357 -5.34 44.56 -10.26
C LEU A 357 -6.13 45.10 -11.47
N LEU A 358 -7.45 45.32 -11.31
CA LEU A 358 -8.33 45.84 -12.35
C LEU A 358 -7.93 47.24 -12.82
N SER A 359 -7.56 48.15 -11.90
CA SER A 359 -7.30 49.55 -12.26
C SER A 359 -5.89 49.84 -12.80
N LYS A 360 -4.88 49.01 -12.46
CA LYS A 360 -3.48 49.25 -12.83
C LYS A 360 -2.90 48.27 -13.85
N PHE A 361 -3.45 47.06 -13.98
CA PHE A 361 -2.85 45.97 -14.76
C PHE A 361 -3.82 45.29 -15.73
N PHE A 362 -5.05 45.02 -15.27
CA PHE A 362 -6.11 44.37 -16.03
C PHE A 362 -7.24 45.37 -16.33
N GLY A 363 -6.88 46.53 -16.89
CA GLY A 363 -7.84 47.56 -17.29
C GLY A 363 -8.85 47.07 -18.34
N ALA A 364 -9.82 47.90 -18.70
CA ALA A 364 -10.88 47.59 -19.68
C ALA A 364 -10.33 47.49 -21.12
N THR A 365 -9.49 46.48 -21.36
CA THR A 365 -9.00 46.08 -22.68
C THR A 365 -10.04 45.20 -23.33
N GLY A 366 -10.49 45.56 -24.54
CA GLY A 366 -11.45 44.78 -25.34
C GLY A 366 -10.93 43.45 -25.89
N THR A 367 -10.04 42.79 -25.16
CA THR A 367 -9.60 41.42 -25.40
C THR A 367 -10.58 40.48 -24.71
N VAL A 368 -11.44 39.79 -25.46
CA VAL A 368 -12.35 38.79 -24.91
C VAL A 368 -11.55 37.71 -24.18
N GLY A 369 -11.75 37.58 -22.87
CA GLY A 369 -11.02 36.64 -22.03
C GLY A 369 -11.39 35.21 -22.33
N SER A 370 -10.42 34.33 -22.14
CA SER A 370 -10.49 32.99 -22.72
C SER A 370 -11.13 31.95 -21.79
N TYR A 371 -10.90 32.03 -20.47
CA TYR A 371 -11.16 30.92 -19.54
C TYR A 371 -11.62 31.39 -18.16
N ASP A 372 -12.64 30.74 -17.61
CA ASP A 372 -13.08 30.89 -16.20
C ASP A 372 -12.25 29.97 -15.27
N LEU A 373 -12.35 30.18 -13.96
CA LEU A 373 -11.86 29.21 -12.97
C LEU A 373 -12.76 27.97 -12.93
N ASN A 374 -12.14 26.79 -12.84
CA ASN A 374 -12.88 25.55 -12.70
C ASN A 374 -13.40 25.39 -11.25
N GLY A 375 -14.72 25.17 -11.06
CA GLY A 375 -15.34 25.01 -9.74
C GLY A 375 -15.37 23.58 -9.16
N SER A 376 -14.68 22.61 -9.78
CA SER A 376 -14.86 21.17 -9.47
C SER A 376 -13.86 20.58 -8.47
N PHE A 377 -12.77 21.29 -8.18
CA PHE A 377 -11.61 20.81 -7.42
C PHE A 377 -11.66 21.24 -5.95
N ASP A 378 -10.83 20.64 -5.10
CA ASP A 378 -10.90 20.79 -3.64
C ASP A 378 -10.03 21.96 -3.11
N HIS A 379 -8.82 22.10 -3.67
CA HIS A 379 -7.83 23.09 -3.22
C HIS A 379 -7.35 23.97 -4.40
N TYR A 380 -7.10 25.26 -4.15
CA TYR A 380 -6.66 26.22 -5.16
C TYR A 380 -5.48 27.05 -4.67
N LEU A 381 -4.43 27.15 -5.48
CA LEU A 381 -3.30 28.05 -5.31
C LEU A 381 -3.27 29.05 -6.46
N LEU A 382 -3.61 30.30 -6.15
CA LEU A 382 -3.84 31.39 -7.10
C LEU A 382 -2.79 32.48 -6.87
N CYS A 383 -2.04 32.86 -7.92
CA CYS A 383 -1.08 33.96 -7.84
C CYS A 383 -1.55 35.16 -8.68
N ASP A 384 -1.25 36.40 -8.25
CA ASP A 384 -1.68 37.59 -8.99
C ASP A 384 -0.94 37.82 -10.31
N GLY A 385 0.28 37.27 -10.48
CA GLY A 385 1.00 37.22 -11.75
C GLY A 385 1.60 38.57 -12.18
N VAL A 386 1.81 39.48 -11.24
CA VAL A 386 2.09 40.90 -11.52
C VAL A 386 3.37 41.37 -10.84
N ASN A 387 4.27 42.02 -11.61
CA ASN A 387 5.38 42.77 -11.02
C ASN A 387 4.97 44.23 -10.77
N GLU A 388 4.82 44.58 -9.50
CA GLU A 388 4.46 45.93 -9.05
C GLU A 388 5.51 47.00 -9.38
N LEU A 389 6.79 46.61 -9.59
CA LEU A 389 7.90 47.53 -9.88
C LEU A 389 7.98 47.89 -11.37
N GLU A 390 8.07 46.88 -12.23
CA GLU A 390 8.16 47.03 -13.70
C GLU A 390 6.82 47.40 -14.34
N ARG A 391 5.71 47.16 -13.62
CA ARG A 391 4.31 47.26 -14.07
C ARG A 391 3.89 46.24 -15.12
N GLU A 392 4.70 45.21 -15.34
CA GLU A 392 4.43 44.13 -16.30
C GLU A 392 3.87 42.87 -15.61
N ILE A 393 3.46 41.91 -16.44
CA ILE A 393 2.96 40.60 -16.01
C ILE A 393 4.16 39.66 -15.91
N ASP A 394 4.34 39.08 -14.72
CA ASP A 394 5.48 38.23 -14.38
C ASP A 394 4.98 36.84 -13.96
N HIS A 395 5.24 35.84 -14.80
CA HIS A 395 4.93 34.44 -14.49
C HIS A 395 6.09 33.73 -13.77
N THR A 396 7.31 34.31 -13.74
CA THR A 396 8.52 33.66 -13.20
C THR A 396 8.41 33.42 -11.69
N ALA A 397 7.84 34.37 -10.96
CA ALA A 397 7.58 34.26 -9.51
C ALA A 397 6.71 33.03 -9.18
N PHE A 398 5.70 32.76 -10.01
CA PHE A 398 4.84 31.59 -9.85
C PHE A 398 5.55 30.31 -10.29
N GLY A 399 6.26 30.35 -11.43
CA GLY A 399 7.11 29.26 -11.90
C GLY A 399 8.05 28.75 -10.81
N SER A 400 8.81 29.64 -10.15
CA SER A 400 9.67 29.31 -9.01
C SER A 400 8.93 28.63 -7.85
N LEU A 401 7.72 29.10 -7.52
CA LEU A 401 6.88 28.47 -6.49
C LEU A 401 6.40 27.07 -6.91
N THR A 402 5.99 26.88 -8.17
CA THR A 402 5.57 25.56 -8.67
C THR A 402 6.73 24.56 -8.71
N SER A 403 7.94 25.02 -9.05
CA SER A 403 9.16 24.20 -9.04
C SER A 403 9.57 23.82 -7.62
N ALA A 404 9.58 24.76 -6.67
CA ALA A 404 9.86 24.48 -5.26
C ALA A 404 8.83 23.52 -4.64
N LEU A 405 7.54 23.68 -4.97
CA LEU A 405 6.48 22.74 -4.59
C LEU A 405 6.73 21.34 -5.14
N THR A 406 7.05 21.24 -6.44
CA THR A 406 7.25 19.96 -7.13
C THR A 406 8.50 19.24 -6.64
N GLN A 407 9.61 19.96 -6.45
CA GLN A 407 10.85 19.39 -5.90
C GLN A 407 10.61 18.82 -4.50
N HIS A 408 9.98 19.59 -3.59
CA HIS A 408 9.71 19.10 -2.24
C HIS A 408 8.81 17.86 -2.22
N LEU A 409 7.83 17.80 -3.13
CA LEU A 409 6.99 16.62 -3.33
C LEU A 409 7.81 15.43 -3.87
N MET A 410 8.67 15.62 -4.86
CA MET A 410 9.52 14.58 -5.46
C MET A 410 10.59 14.03 -4.50
N GLU A 411 11.10 14.85 -3.58
CA GLU A 411 12.01 14.42 -2.50
C GLU A 411 11.35 13.40 -1.54
N HIS A 412 10.02 13.41 -1.44
CA HIS A 412 9.26 12.67 -0.42
C HIS A 412 8.34 11.59 -1.01
N LEU A 413 7.90 11.72 -2.27
CA LEU A 413 6.88 10.90 -2.91
C LEU A 413 7.22 10.65 -4.40
N PRO A 414 6.84 9.48 -4.96
CA PRO A 414 6.92 9.28 -6.40
C PRO A 414 5.98 10.27 -7.12
N CYS A 415 6.50 10.91 -8.17
CA CYS A 415 5.76 11.85 -9.01
C CYS A 415 5.71 11.34 -10.46
N ILE A 416 4.52 11.31 -11.05
CA ILE A 416 4.28 10.96 -12.44
C ILE A 416 3.63 12.16 -13.15
N ALA A 417 4.17 12.54 -14.31
CA ALA A 417 3.68 13.66 -15.11
C ALA A 417 2.93 13.17 -16.36
N PHE A 418 1.89 13.89 -16.75
CA PHE A 418 1.12 13.64 -17.97
C PHE A 418 1.04 14.92 -18.83
N LYS A 419 1.20 14.80 -20.14
CA LYS A 419 0.93 15.87 -21.13
C LYS A 419 0.20 15.30 -22.34
N THR A 420 -0.61 16.13 -22.99
CA THR A 420 -1.28 15.81 -24.26
C THR A 420 -1.45 17.08 -25.11
N GLY A 421 -2.08 16.96 -26.27
CA GLY A 421 -2.56 18.10 -27.06
C GLY A 421 -1.44 19.00 -27.60
N ILE A 422 -1.71 20.29 -27.60
CA ILE A 422 -0.87 21.34 -28.19
C ILE A 422 0.21 21.83 -27.23
N SER A 423 1.43 21.99 -27.75
CA SER A 423 2.56 22.65 -27.06
C SER A 423 2.73 24.09 -27.53
N ASN A 424 2.95 25.04 -26.60
CA ASN A 424 3.15 26.45 -26.97
C ASN A 424 4.61 26.75 -27.38
N MET A 425 4.77 27.79 -28.21
CA MET A 425 6.03 28.24 -28.80
C MET A 425 6.92 29.09 -27.87
N VAL A 426 6.46 29.42 -26.67
CA VAL A 426 7.14 30.32 -25.71
C VAL A 426 8.00 29.50 -24.76
N GLU A 427 9.29 29.80 -24.68
CA GLU A 427 10.19 29.16 -23.71
C GLU A 427 9.88 29.62 -22.28
N GLY A 428 9.89 28.70 -21.31
CA GLY A 428 9.50 28.96 -19.93
C GLY A 428 8.01 28.85 -19.62
N ASP A 429 7.15 28.69 -20.65
CA ASP A 429 5.73 28.39 -20.48
C ASP A 429 5.50 26.92 -20.06
N GLU A 430 4.57 26.65 -19.14
CA GLU A 430 4.16 25.28 -18.77
C GLU A 430 3.51 24.54 -19.95
N ALA A 431 2.90 25.28 -20.89
CA ALA A 431 2.38 24.71 -22.13
C ALA A 431 3.48 24.30 -23.12
N SER A 432 4.75 24.67 -22.95
CA SER A 432 5.84 24.34 -23.89
C SER A 432 6.29 22.86 -23.87
N LEU A 433 7.18 22.49 -24.80
CA LEU A 433 7.99 21.27 -24.69
C LEU A 433 9.09 21.39 -23.62
N GLY A 434 9.56 22.60 -23.31
CA GLY A 434 10.55 22.83 -22.25
C GLY A 434 10.09 22.29 -20.90
N ALA A 435 8.81 22.43 -20.57
CA ALA A 435 8.21 21.86 -19.36
C ALA A 435 8.25 20.32 -19.32
N VAL A 436 8.18 19.64 -20.47
CA VAL A 436 8.37 18.18 -20.57
C VAL A 436 9.82 17.82 -20.30
N LEU A 437 10.77 18.55 -20.91
CA LEU A 437 12.20 18.31 -20.70
C LEU A 437 12.59 18.55 -19.23
N THR A 438 12.13 19.63 -18.60
CA THR A 438 12.39 19.89 -17.16
C THR A 438 11.75 18.84 -16.25
N SER A 439 10.57 18.29 -16.60
CA SER A 439 9.93 17.19 -15.86
C SER A 439 10.73 15.88 -15.97
N LEU A 440 11.30 15.61 -17.15
CA LEU A 440 12.17 14.45 -17.39
C LEU A 440 13.54 14.59 -16.72
N GLU A 441 14.17 15.77 -16.84
CA GLU A 441 15.48 16.10 -16.25
C GLU A 441 15.43 16.18 -14.71
N SER A 442 14.29 16.50 -14.10
CA SER A 442 14.10 16.40 -12.65
C SER A 442 13.91 14.96 -12.14
N GLY A 443 13.78 13.99 -13.05
CA GLY A 443 13.57 12.58 -12.72
C GLY A 443 12.11 12.17 -12.53
N SER A 444 11.13 12.96 -13.01
CA SER A 444 9.72 12.54 -13.02
C SER A 444 9.39 11.79 -14.31
N PRO A 445 9.00 10.50 -14.24
CA PRO A 445 8.46 9.78 -15.38
C PRO A 445 7.30 10.56 -16.01
N THR A 446 7.43 10.85 -17.30
CA THR A 446 6.49 11.71 -18.02
C THR A 446 5.86 10.95 -19.16
N ILE A 447 4.53 10.83 -19.14
CA ILE A 447 3.74 10.09 -20.13
C ILE A 447 3.08 11.08 -21.08
N LEU A 448 3.37 10.94 -22.38
CA LEU A 448 2.63 11.60 -23.45
C LEU A 448 1.39 10.78 -23.77
N VAL A 449 0.23 11.31 -23.38
CA VAL A 449 -1.07 10.68 -23.58
C VAL A 449 -1.59 11.09 -24.95
N ASN A 450 -1.77 10.14 -25.87
CA ASN A 450 -2.28 10.40 -27.21
C ASN A 450 -3.78 10.02 -27.33
N PRO A 451 -4.69 11.00 -27.50
CA PRO A 451 -6.11 10.76 -27.78
C PRO A 451 -6.43 10.44 -29.26
N ARG A 452 -5.48 10.68 -30.19
CA ARG A 452 -5.62 10.22 -31.58
C ARG A 452 -5.43 8.72 -31.66
N LYS A 453 -6.08 8.11 -32.66
CA LYS A 453 -5.65 6.82 -33.19
C LYS A 453 -4.53 7.07 -34.18
N TRP A 454 -3.46 6.30 -34.10
CA TRP A 454 -2.34 6.30 -35.05
C TRP A 454 -2.05 4.87 -35.52
N PRO A 455 -1.25 4.68 -36.58
CA PRO A 455 -0.78 3.36 -36.95
C PRO A 455 0.21 2.89 -35.88
N SER A 456 -0.02 1.72 -35.29
CA SER A 456 0.87 1.15 -34.27
C SER A 456 2.24 0.80 -34.83
N ASP A 457 2.30 0.48 -36.13
CA ASP A 457 3.43 -0.19 -36.78
C ASP A 457 4.40 0.77 -37.49
N VAL A 458 4.29 2.09 -37.27
CA VAL A 458 5.16 3.09 -37.91
C VAL A 458 6.62 2.85 -37.51
N ARG A 459 7.54 2.95 -38.47
CA ARG A 459 9.00 2.82 -38.29
C ARG A 459 9.69 4.09 -38.75
N LEU A 460 10.89 4.39 -38.25
CA LEU A 460 11.61 5.65 -38.53
C LEU A 460 11.72 5.99 -40.04
N GLU A 461 11.84 4.96 -40.88
CA GLU A 461 11.91 5.06 -42.35
C GLU A 461 10.62 5.66 -42.95
N GLY A 462 9.43 5.32 -42.43
CA GLY A 462 8.12 5.79 -42.92
C GLY A 462 7.49 6.95 -42.12
N VAL A 463 8.11 7.39 -41.02
CA VAL A 463 7.60 8.49 -40.17
C VAL A 463 7.31 9.76 -40.96
N LYS A 464 8.17 10.09 -41.93
CA LYS A 464 8.09 11.35 -42.68
C LYS A 464 6.82 11.40 -43.53
N GLU A 465 6.50 10.30 -44.20
CA GLU A 465 5.30 10.13 -45.04
C GLU A 465 4.02 10.21 -44.20
N VAL A 466 3.96 9.50 -43.08
CA VAL A 466 2.81 9.52 -42.15
C VAL A 466 2.61 10.90 -41.53
N TYR A 467 3.68 11.63 -41.24
CA TYR A 467 3.59 13.01 -40.77
C TYR A 467 3.12 13.97 -41.87
N GLU A 468 3.53 13.74 -43.13
CA GLU A 468 3.14 14.56 -44.29
C GLU A 468 1.68 14.36 -44.70
N GLU A 469 1.18 13.12 -44.72
CA GLU A 469 -0.26 12.83 -44.94
C GLU A 469 -1.14 13.51 -43.86
N LEU A 470 -0.70 13.46 -42.60
CA LEU A 470 -1.39 14.13 -41.48
C LEU A 470 -1.34 15.66 -41.62
N GLU A 471 -0.22 16.23 -42.04
CA GLU A 471 -0.08 17.68 -42.25
C GLU A 471 -0.94 18.19 -43.42
N GLU A 472 -0.98 17.47 -44.55
CA GLU A 472 -1.88 17.79 -45.66
C GLU A 472 -3.35 17.71 -45.25
N THR A 473 -3.72 16.69 -44.49
CA THR A 473 -5.08 16.51 -43.93
C THR A 473 -5.47 17.68 -43.02
N LEU A 474 -4.57 18.11 -42.13
CA LEU A 474 -4.82 19.23 -41.23
C LEU A 474 -4.84 20.58 -41.96
N HIS A 475 -4.01 20.77 -42.98
CA HIS A 475 -4.07 21.95 -43.84
C HIS A 475 -5.38 22.00 -44.65
N ALA A 476 -5.90 20.86 -45.12
CA ALA A 476 -7.20 20.77 -45.78
C ALA A 476 -8.37 21.11 -44.83
N ALA A 477 -8.27 20.71 -43.54
CA ALA A 477 -9.19 21.13 -42.47
C ALA A 477 -9.02 22.61 -42.05
N GLY A 478 -8.15 23.38 -42.72
CA GLY A 478 -7.89 24.79 -42.43
C GLY A 478 -7.04 25.05 -41.19
N CYS A 479 -6.45 24.02 -40.59
CA CYS A 479 -5.59 24.15 -39.42
C CYS A 479 -4.23 24.73 -39.81
N LYS A 480 -3.96 25.95 -39.37
CA LYS A 480 -2.65 26.61 -39.54
C LYS A 480 -1.91 26.61 -38.19
N TRP A 481 -0.58 26.41 -38.25
CA TRP A 481 0.44 26.53 -37.18
C TRP A 481 0.81 25.28 -36.36
N ASP A 482 2.07 24.85 -36.50
CA ASP A 482 3.18 24.82 -35.51
C ASP A 482 2.93 24.34 -34.06
N TYR A 483 1.78 23.76 -33.77
CA TYR A 483 1.32 23.54 -32.39
C TYR A 483 1.28 22.06 -31.96
N ASN A 484 1.55 21.14 -32.89
CA ASN A 484 1.46 19.69 -32.68
C ASN A 484 2.71 19.07 -32.02
N ASP A 485 3.71 19.85 -31.58
CA ASP A 485 5.03 19.35 -31.18
C ASP A 485 4.99 18.21 -30.13
N SER A 486 4.11 18.26 -29.11
CA SER A 486 3.95 17.18 -28.12
C SER A 486 3.26 15.92 -28.67
N MET A 487 2.42 16.07 -29.70
CA MET A 487 1.95 14.93 -30.47
C MET A 487 3.12 14.39 -31.30
N ALA A 488 3.72 15.18 -32.21
CA ALA A 488 4.83 14.76 -33.06
C ALA A 488 5.97 14.03 -32.31
N THR A 489 6.31 14.50 -31.09
CA THR A 489 7.26 13.86 -30.17
C THR A 489 6.91 12.40 -29.87
N SER A 490 5.62 12.10 -29.62
CA SER A 490 5.16 10.73 -29.40
C SER A 490 5.18 9.86 -30.67
N LEU A 491 4.96 10.43 -31.86
CA LEU A 491 5.05 9.65 -33.12
C LEU A 491 6.47 9.16 -33.35
N PHE A 492 7.44 10.05 -33.17
CA PHE A 492 8.84 9.77 -33.37
C PHE A 492 9.39 8.83 -32.27
N TYR A 493 8.82 8.88 -31.05
CA TYR A 493 9.11 7.93 -29.98
C TYR A 493 8.60 6.51 -30.30
N ILE A 494 7.32 6.36 -30.68
CA ILE A 494 6.75 5.05 -31.08
C ILE A 494 7.57 4.44 -32.22
N ALA A 495 7.85 5.23 -33.26
CA ALA A 495 8.63 4.76 -34.40
C ALA A 495 10.08 4.40 -34.05
N MET A 496 10.69 5.10 -33.08
CA MET A 496 12.00 4.72 -32.55
C MET A 496 11.94 3.39 -31.78
N GLN A 497 10.91 3.15 -30.95
CA GLN A 497 10.72 1.88 -30.25
C GLN A 497 10.53 0.72 -31.24
N ASN A 498 9.62 0.86 -32.20
CA ASN A 498 9.36 -0.14 -33.23
C ASN A 498 10.61 -0.46 -34.08
N SER A 499 11.46 0.54 -34.33
CA SER A 499 12.76 0.34 -35.00
C SER A 499 13.84 -0.28 -34.09
N GLN A 500 13.68 -0.26 -32.77
CA GLN A 500 14.59 -0.89 -31.79
C GLN A 500 14.24 -2.35 -31.50
N GLU A 501 12.96 -2.73 -31.45
CA GLU A 501 12.56 -4.11 -31.11
C GLU A 501 13.03 -5.15 -32.14
N ASP A 502 13.05 -4.77 -33.43
CA ASP A 502 13.50 -5.62 -34.54
C ASP A 502 15.03 -5.81 -34.63
N ARG A 503 15.85 -4.95 -34.00
CA ARG A 503 17.30 -4.87 -34.27
C ARG A 503 18.13 -4.89 -32.98
N GLY A 504 19.01 -5.89 -32.87
CA GLY A 504 19.92 -6.08 -31.72
C GLY A 504 20.95 -4.95 -31.51
N PRO A 505 21.79 -5.03 -30.45
CA PRO A 505 22.55 -3.89 -29.91
C PRO A 505 23.55 -3.21 -30.86
N THR A 506 23.89 -3.82 -31.99
CA THR A 506 24.70 -3.17 -33.05
C THR A 506 23.94 -2.10 -33.84
N ALA A 507 22.60 -2.05 -33.77
CA ALA A 507 21.78 -1.10 -34.52
C ALA A 507 21.53 0.25 -33.80
N GLU A 508 21.89 0.38 -32.52
CA GLU A 508 21.70 1.63 -31.76
C GLU A 508 22.40 2.83 -32.43
N ALA A 509 23.57 2.60 -33.04
CA ALA A 509 24.30 3.61 -33.80
C ALA A 509 23.59 4.03 -35.11
N GLU A 510 22.93 3.10 -35.79
CA GLU A 510 22.18 3.36 -37.02
C GLU A 510 20.90 4.16 -36.72
N ILE A 511 20.13 3.70 -35.73
CA ILE A 511 18.92 4.37 -35.21
C ILE A 511 19.25 5.77 -34.73
N ARG A 512 20.41 5.98 -34.10
CA ARG A 512 20.88 7.31 -33.70
C ARG A 512 21.06 8.26 -34.88
N VAL A 513 21.65 7.80 -35.98
CA VAL A 513 21.81 8.61 -37.21
C VAL A 513 20.45 8.90 -37.84
N GLN A 514 19.59 7.89 -37.98
CA GLN A 514 18.22 8.07 -38.50
C GLN A 514 17.42 9.11 -37.69
N VAL A 515 17.55 9.12 -36.36
CA VAL A 515 16.93 10.13 -35.49
C VAL A 515 17.58 11.51 -35.67
N GLU A 516 18.90 11.62 -35.85
CA GLU A 516 19.57 12.89 -36.12
C GLU A 516 19.15 13.48 -37.50
N ASP A 517 19.02 12.65 -38.54
CA ASP A 517 18.49 13.04 -39.86
C ASP A 517 17.00 13.42 -39.82
N LEU A 518 16.19 12.73 -39.01
CA LEU A 518 14.78 13.07 -38.79
C LEU A 518 14.64 14.43 -38.09
N MET A 519 15.45 14.69 -37.07
CA MET A 519 15.47 15.99 -36.38
C MET A 519 15.97 17.13 -37.28
N HIS A 520 16.94 16.86 -38.17
CA HIS A 520 17.39 17.85 -39.16
C HIS A 520 16.27 18.20 -40.16
N TRP A 521 15.62 17.18 -40.75
CA TRP A 521 14.46 17.36 -41.63
C TRP A 521 13.32 18.14 -40.94
N PHE A 522 13.00 17.81 -39.69
CA PHE A 522 11.97 18.50 -38.91
C PHE A 522 12.34 19.97 -38.67
N SER A 523 13.60 20.25 -38.29
CA SER A 523 14.11 21.62 -38.11
C SER A 523 14.05 22.43 -39.42
N GLU A 524 14.43 21.85 -40.55
CA GLU A 524 14.34 22.50 -41.87
C GLU A 524 12.90 22.77 -42.31
N LYS A 525 11.96 21.92 -41.91
CA LYS A 525 10.56 22.05 -42.31
C LYS A 525 9.87 23.18 -41.54
N TYR A 526 10.13 23.30 -40.24
CA TYR A 526 9.63 24.39 -39.41
C TYR A 526 10.19 25.76 -39.86
N THR A 527 11.47 25.86 -40.24
CA THR A 527 12.02 27.14 -40.71
C THR A 527 11.38 27.62 -42.01
N LYS A 528 11.06 26.69 -42.94
CA LYS A 528 10.33 27.00 -44.19
C LYS A 528 8.89 27.45 -43.91
N GLY A 529 8.19 26.86 -42.94
CA GLY A 529 6.86 27.30 -42.53
C GLY A 529 6.82 28.76 -42.02
N PHE A 530 7.83 29.14 -41.23
CA PHE A 530 7.94 30.46 -40.60
C PHE A 530 8.01 31.66 -41.56
N ASP A 531 8.42 31.46 -42.80
CA ASP A 531 8.51 32.55 -43.79
C ASP A 531 7.14 33.03 -44.29
N THR A 532 6.09 32.21 -44.13
CA THR A 532 4.74 32.48 -44.63
C THR A 532 3.96 33.52 -43.80
N TYR A 533 4.42 33.87 -42.59
CA TYR A 533 3.62 34.66 -41.61
C TYR A 533 4.32 35.86 -40.94
N LYS A 534 5.65 35.90 -40.97
CA LYS A 534 6.50 37.10 -40.82
C LYS A 534 6.13 38.16 -39.77
N LYS A 535 6.76 38.09 -38.58
CA LYS A 535 7.09 39.33 -37.81
C LYS A 535 8.32 39.32 -36.88
N PHE A 536 9.16 38.28 -36.89
CA PHE A 536 10.52 38.43 -36.35
C PHE A 536 11.33 39.39 -37.23
N ALA A 537 11.98 40.38 -36.61
CA ALA A 537 12.80 41.37 -37.30
C ALA A 537 14.20 40.84 -37.68
N ASP A 538 14.62 39.74 -37.06
CA ASP A 538 15.90 39.07 -37.31
C ASP A 538 15.65 37.62 -37.75
N GLU A 539 16.23 37.27 -38.90
CA GLU A 539 16.19 35.94 -39.51
C GLU A 539 16.98 34.90 -38.71
N LYS A 540 18.06 35.35 -38.03
CA LYS A 540 18.88 34.54 -37.14
C LYS A 540 18.09 34.04 -35.92
N ALA A 541 17.15 34.84 -35.41
CA ALA A 541 16.30 34.45 -34.28
C ALA A 541 15.36 33.29 -34.64
N LYS A 542 14.74 33.31 -35.84
CA LYS A 542 13.91 32.20 -36.34
C LYS A 542 14.67 30.87 -36.36
N MET A 543 15.83 30.87 -37.04
CA MET A 543 16.67 29.68 -37.22
C MET A 543 17.13 29.11 -35.87
N THR A 544 17.49 30.00 -34.94
CA THR A 544 17.88 29.63 -33.57
C THR A 544 16.73 28.95 -32.82
N GLN A 545 15.51 29.49 -32.89
CA GLN A 545 14.36 28.95 -32.15
C GLN A 545 13.86 27.61 -32.73
N ALA A 546 13.85 27.45 -34.06
CA ALA A 546 13.47 26.19 -34.70
C ALA A 546 14.47 25.06 -34.37
N TYR A 547 15.77 25.36 -34.44
CA TYR A 547 16.83 24.42 -34.07
C TYR A 547 16.78 24.06 -32.57
N ALA A 548 16.48 25.02 -31.70
CA ALA A 548 16.29 24.77 -30.27
C ALA A 548 15.14 23.78 -29.99
N ARG A 549 14.02 23.84 -30.73
CA ARG A 549 12.93 22.86 -30.59
C ARG A 549 13.32 21.47 -31.06
N ALA A 550 13.94 21.34 -32.25
CA ALA A 550 14.43 20.05 -32.73
C ALA A 550 15.42 19.43 -31.73
N LEU A 551 16.29 20.25 -31.11
CA LEU A 551 17.19 19.82 -30.04
C LEU A 551 16.43 19.37 -28.77
N GLN A 552 15.45 20.14 -28.27
CA GLN A 552 14.60 19.76 -27.13
C GLN A 552 13.87 18.44 -27.40
N MET A 553 13.23 18.31 -28.57
CA MET A 553 12.51 17.13 -29.02
C MET A 553 13.43 15.90 -29.09
N SER A 554 14.64 16.05 -29.64
CA SER A 554 15.64 14.98 -29.70
C SER A 554 16.07 14.47 -28.31
N ARG A 555 16.16 15.38 -27.32
CA ARG A 555 16.46 15.02 -25.93
C ARG A 555 15.31 14.29 -25.26
N ILE A 556 14.08 14.78 -25.47
CA ILE A 556 12.85 14.20 -24.92
C ILE A 556 12.68 12.76 -25.43
N ILE A 557 12.72 12.55 -26.75
CA ILE A 557 12.57 11.22 -27.38
C ILE A 557 13.61 10.22 -26.86
N ARG A 558 14.86 10.66 -26.68
CA ARG A 558 15.97 9.84 -26.17
C ARG A 558 15.94 9.62 -24.65
N HIS A 559 14.96 10.16 -23.92
CA HIS A 559 14.95 10.10 -22.46
C HIS A 559 14.33 8.81 -21.92
N HIS A 560 15.11 8.06 -21.12
CA HIS A 560 14.73 6.79 -20.50
C HIS A 560 13.48 6.83 -19.58
N HIS A 561 13.07 8.02 -19.10
CA HIS A 561 11.85 8.24 -18.31
C HIS A 561 10.65 8.78 -19.12
N LEU A 562 10.78 8.93 -20.44
CA LEU A 562 9.64 9.20 -21.33
C LEU A 562 8.86 7.90 -21.56
N ARG A 563 7.53 8.00 -21.61
CA ARG A 563 6.62 6.98 -22.17
C ARG A 563 5.53 7.62 -23.02
N VAL A 564 4.90 6.81 -23.88
CA VAL A 564 3.73 7.17 -24.67
C VAL A 564 2.59 6.22 -24.30
N ALA A 565 1.36 6.73 -24.26
CA ALA A 565 0.16 5.97 -23.91
C ALA A 565 -1.00 6.34 -24.84
N HIS A 566 -1.63 5.35 -25.49
CA HIS A 566 -2.73 5.57 -26.44
C HIS A 566 -4.09 5.42 -25.77
N CYS A 567 -4.94 6.44 -25.82
CA CYS A 567 -6.27 6.40 -25.20
C CYS A 567 -7.22 5.36 -25.84
N SER A 568 -6.87 4.81 -27.01
CA SER A 568 -7.56 3.69 -27.65
C SER A 568 -7.19 2.31 -27.09
N ASP A 569 -6.08 2.18 -26.35
CA ASP A 569 -5.70 0.97 -25.63
C ASP A 569 -5.57 1.24 -24.13
N LEU A 570 -6.70 1.06 -23.44
CA LEU A 570 -6.77 1.21 -21.99
C LEU A 570 -6.01 0.11 -21.24
N SER A 571 -5.68 -1.01 -21.87
CA SER A 571 -4.95 -2.12 -21.25
C SER A 571 -3.44 -1.86 -21.26
N GLY A 572 -2.86 -1.52 -22.42
CA GLY A 572 -1.47 -1.06 -22.52
C GLY A 572 -1.21 0.21 -21.70
N CYS A 573 -2.18 1.14 -21.65
CA CYS A 573 -2.11 2.29 -20.73
C CYS A 573 -1.99 1.86 -19.26
N LYS A 574 -2.79 0.88 -18.81
CA LYS A 574 -2.73 0.35 -17.43
C LYS A 574 -1.39 -0.36 -17.17
N GLU A 575 -0.83 -1.04 -18.17
CA GLU A 575 0.47 -1.73 -18.04
C GLU A 575 1.66 -0.76 -17.97
N GLU A 576 1.76 0.22 -18.87
CA GLU A 576 2.85 1.22 -18.83
C GLU A 576 2.82 2.05 -17.55
N ILE A 577 1.63 2.44 -17.09
CA ILE A 577 1.48 3.14 -15.81
C ILE A 577 1.88 2.24 -14.63
N GLN A 578 1.64 0.92 -14.69
CA GLN A 578 2.12 -0.02 -13.66
C GLN A 578 3.63 -0.29 -13.72
N LYS A 579 4.26 -0.22 -14.90
CA LYS A 579 5.74 -0.27 -15.04
C LYS A 579 6.40 0.95 -14.41
N VAL A 580 5.74 2.11 -14.46
CA VAL A 580 6.22 3.39 -13.92
C VAL A 580 5.91 3.55 -12.42
N VAL A 581 4.70 3.23 -11.98
CA VAL A 581 4.27 3.35 -10.58
C VAL A 581 4.78 2.14 -9.80
N ILE A 582 5.89 2.32 -9.07
CA ILE A 582 6.52 1.29 -8.23
C ILE A 582 5.57 0.85 -7.11
N ARG A 583 4.73 -0.16 -7.39
CA ARG A 583 3.84 -0.83 -6.41
C ARG A 583 4.60 -1.82 -5.53
N ASP A 584 5.64 -2.46 -6.05
CA ASP A 584 6.41 -3.47 -5.30
C ASP A 584 7.49 -2.85 -4.40
N ARG A 585 7.26 -2.91 -3.09
CA ARG A 585 8.22 -2.58 -2.02
C ARG A 585 9.37 -3.61 -1.91
N LEU A 586 9.46 -4.59 -2.81
CA LEU A 586 10.43 -5.68 -2.75
C LEU A 586 11.32 -5.69 -4.01
N PRO A 587 12.64 -5.91 -3.89
CA PRO A 587 13.46 -6.15 -5.07
C PRO A 587 13.06 -7.49 -5.71
N LYS A 588 13.29 -7.66 -7.02
CA LYS A 588 12.96 -8.91 -7.73
C LYS A 588 13.83 -10.10 -7.32
N THR A 589 15.03 -9.83 -6.83
CA THR A 589 16.02 -10.80 -6.33
C THR A 589 16.77 -10.21 -5.14
N GLU A 590 17.32 -11.06 -4.26
CA GLU A 590 18.22 -10.60 -3.20
C GLU A 590 19.65 -10.36 -3.69
N ASP A 591 20.33 -9.42 -3.05
CA ASP A 591 21.79 -9.23 -3.17
C ASP A 591 22.53 -10.49 -2.69
N ALA A 592 23.66 -10.83 -3.31
CA ALA A 592 24.48 -11.99 -2.94
C ALA A 592 24.91 -11.96 -1.45
N GLN A 593 25.14 -10.76 -0.90
CA GLN A 593 25.38 -10.60 0.54
C GLN A 593 24.14 -10.96 1.39
N GLY A 594 22.93 -10.65 0.91
CA GLY A 594 21.67 -11.03 1.54
C GLY A 594 21.47 -12.55 1.54
N VAL A 595 21.66 -13.21 0.39
CA VAL A 595 21.57 -14.67 0.26
C VAL A 595 22.57 -15.38 1.17
N ALA A 596 23.81 -14.90 1.27
CA ALA A 596 24.82 -15.47 2.17
C ALA A 596 24.45 -15.33 3.66
N LEU A 597 23.89 -14.19 4.08
CA LEU A 597 23.41 -13.99 5.46
C LEU A 597 22.17 -14.85 5.77
N LEU A 598 21.29 -15.07 4.79
CA LEU A 598 20.15 -15.98 4.91
C LEU A 598 20.61 -17.45 5.01
N ALA A 599 21.68 -17.85 4.31
CA ALA A 599 22.25 -19.20 4.43
C ALA A 599 22.89 -19.47 5.81
N ASP A 600 23.60 -18.49 6.40
CA ASP A 600 24.06 -18.58 7.80
C ASP A 600 22.87 -18.70 8.76
N ALA A 601 21.84 -17.86 8.60
CA ALA A 601 20.65 -17.92 9.46
C ALA A 601 19.89 -19.26 9.36
N TRP A 602 19.71 -19.81 8.15
CA TRP A 602 18.98 -21.06 7.96
C TRP A 602 19.76 -22.30 8.41
N SER A 603 21.08 -22.33 8.23
CA SER A 603 21.92 -23.43 8.74
C SER A 603 22.02 -23.41 10.28
N GLU A 604 22.13 -22.23 10.89
CA GLU A 604 22.05 -22.01 12.34
C GLU A 604 20.69 -22.44 12.92
N PHE A 605 19.59 -22.19 12.20
CA PHE A 605 18.26 -22.65 12.56
C PHE A 605 18.16 -24.18 12.60
N ASP A 606 18.56 -24.86 11.52
CA ASP A 606 18.46 -26.33 11.40
C ASP A 606 19.31 -27.04 12.47
N ALA A 607 20.54 -26.59 12.68
CA ALA A 607 21.43 -27.15 13.71
C ALA A 607 20.84 -27.02 15.12
N LYS A 608 20.30 -25.85 15.48
CA LYS A 608 19.68 -25.62 16.79
C LYS A 608 18.36 -26.36 16.96
N PHE A 609 17.53 -26.45 15.91
CA PHE A 609 16.27 -27.20 15.93
C PHE A 609 16.53 -28.70 16.16
N TYR A 610 17.45 -29.30 15.39
CA TYR A 610 17.89 -30.69 15.54
C TYR A 610 18.45 -30.99 16.94
N LEU A 611 19.31 -30.11 17.46
CA LEU A 611 19.88 -30.24 18.79
C LEU A 611 18.79 -30.14 19.89
N SER A 612 17.78 -29.28 19.70
CA SER A 612 16.63 -29.16 20.62
C SER A 612 15.86 -30.47 20.74
N ASP A 613 15.52 -31.13 19.61
CA ASP A 613 14.73 -32.36 19.65
C ASP A 613 15.53 -33.56 20.20
N ARG A 614 16.87 -33.58 20.05
CA ARG A 614 17.73 -34.54 20.77
C ARG A 614 17.74 -34.31 22.29
N TYR A 615 17.94 -33.09 22.78
CA TYR A 615 17.92 -32.82 24.23
C TYR A 615 16.53 -33.06 24.86
N LYS A 616 15.45 -32.79 24.12
CA LYS A 616 14.06 -33.12 24.47
C LYS A 616 13.83 -34.63 24.59
N LEU A 617 14.41 -35.44 23.71
CA LEU A 617 14.36 -36.91 23.82
C LEU A 617 15.16 -37.43 25.03
N ILE A 618 16.34 -36.87 25.29
CA ILE A 618 17.15 -37.20 26.47
C ILE A 618 16.39 -36.85 27.76
N SER A 619 15.83 -35.62 27.84
CA SER A 619 15.00 -35.13 28.94
C SER A 619 13.81 -36.05 29.25
N LYS A 620 13.08 -36.52 28.22
CA LYS A 620 12.02 -37.53 28.40
C LYS A 620 12.56 -38.85 28.97
N ARG A 621 13.67 -39.36 28.42
CA ARG A 621 14.23 -40.68 28.76
C ARG A 621 14.83 -40.72 30.17
N THR A 622 15.57 -39.69 30.60
CA THR A 622 16.12 -39.64 31.97
C THR A 622 15.00 -39.55 33.00
N TYR A 623 13.99 -38.71 32.75
CA TYR A 623 12.85 -38.54 33.66
C TYR A 623 12.00 -39.82 33.78
N ALA A 624 11.66 -40.46 32.66
CA ALA A 624 10.95 -41.74 32.67
C ALA A 624 11.77 -42.86 33.37
N GLY A 625 13.09 -42.87 33.20
CA GLY A 625 13.98 -43.82 33.88
C GLY A 625 13.98 -43.66 35.41
N VAL A 626 13.97 -42.42 35.92
CA VAL A 626 13.83 -42.16 37.36
C VAL A 626 12.48 -42.65 37.88
N LEU A 627 11.37 -42.33 37.20
CA LEU A 627 10.03 -42.79 37.61
C LEU A 627 9.91 -44.32 37.65
N LEU A 628 10.42 -45.01 36.63
CA LEU A 628 10.43 -46.49 36.60
C LEU A 628 11.23 -47.09 37.75
N LEU A 629 12.39 -46.52 38.10
CA LEU A 629 13.18 -46.97 39.26
C LEU A 629 12.48 -46.69 40.59
N THR A 630 11.74 -45.58 40.74
CA THR A 630 10.97 -45.31 41.95
C THR A 630 9.76 -46.24 42.11
N ILE A 631 9.08 -46.62 41.01
CA ILE A 631 8.04 -47.65 41.05
C ILE A 631 8.66 -49.02 41.39
N LEU A 632 9.80 -49.36 40.77
CA LEU A 632 10.50 -50.62 41.02
C LEU A 632 10.94 -50.75 42.48
N ALA A 633 11.44 -49.69 43.11
CA ALA A 633 11.81 -49.69 44.53
C ALA A 633 10.63 -50.04 45.45
N VAL A 634 9.43 -49.51 45.16
CA VAL A 634 8.20 -49.81 45.92
C VAL A 634 7.64 -51.19 45.59
N ALA A 635 7.69 -51.62 44.32
CA ALA A 635 7.30 -52.98 43.93
C ALA A 635 8.18 -54.03 44.64
N LEU A 636 9.49 -53.76 44.72
CA LEU A 636 10.47 -54.66 45.32
C LEU A 636 10.35 -54.73 46.85
N SER A 637 10.02 -53.62 47.53
CA SER A 637 9.73 -53.66 48.98
C SER A 637 8.42 -54.40 49.30
N VAL A 638 7.37 -54.21 48.49
CA VAL A 638 6.09 -54.94 48.63
C VAL A 638 6.28 -56.43 48.39
N LEU A 639 6.94 -56.83 47.29
CA LEU A 639 7.17 -58.24 46.96
C LEU A 639 8.06 -58.97 47.99
N LEU A 640 9.07 -58.30 48.56
CA LEU A 640 9.92 -58.90 49.59
C LEU A 640 9.18 -59.05 50.92
N ALA A 641 8.30 -58.10 51.28
CA ALA A 641 7.43 -58.24 52.44
C ALA A 641 6.44 -59.41 52.30
N ASP A 642 5.81 -59.55 51.14
CA ASP A 642 4.87 -60.65 50.82
C ASP A 642 5.60 -62.02 50.78
N ALA A 643 6.82 -62.06 50.24
CA ALA A 643 7.65 -63.27 50.24
C ALA A 643 8.10 -63.67 51.66
N ALA A 644 8.46 -62.70 52.52
CA ALA A 644 8.87 -62.98 53.90
C ALA A 644 7.72 -63.54 54.74
N THR A 645 6.50 -63.02 54.61
CA THR A 645 5.32 -63.56 55.32
C THR A 645 4.93 -64.95 54.81
N LEU A 646 5.08 -65.24 53.51
CA LEU A 646 4.75 -66.54 52.94
C LEU A 646 5.80 -67.63 53.23
N ALA A 647 7.08 -67.27 53.27
CA ALA A 647 8.19 -68.20 53.48
C ALA A 647 8.57 -68.41 54.97
N GLY A 648 8.19 -67.48 55.86
CA GLY A 648 8.57 -67.54 57.27
C GLY A 648 10.06 -67.29 57.54
N VAL A 649 10.76 -66.65 56.60
CA VAL A 649 12.20 -66.34 56.67
C VAL A 649 12.40 -64.83 56.69
N GLU A 650 13.26 -64.35 57.58
CA GLU A 650 13.69 -62.94 57.61
C GLU A 650 14.58 -62.63 56.38
N VAL A 651 13.95 -62.13 55.31
CA VAL A 651 14.63 -61.60 54.13
C VAL A 651 14.75 -60.09 54.28
N ASP A 652 15.98 -59.58 54.49
CA ASP A 652 16.23 -58.14 54.62
C ASP A 652 15.87 -57.37 53.33
N PRO A 653 14.86 -56.48 53.34
CA PRO A 653 14.48 -55.70 52.16
C PRO A 653 15.37 -54.47 51.92
N SER A 654 16.28 -54.14 52.83
CA SER A 654 17.05 -52.88 52.79
C SER A 654 18.04 -52.82 51.63
N ALA A 655 18.85 -53.85 51.42
CA ALA A 655 19.87 -53.88 50.38
C ALA A 655 19.32 -53.69 48.94
N PRO A 656 18.29 -54.44 48.47
CA PRO A 656 17.78 -54.28 47.11
C PRO A 656 17.06 -52.93 46.91
N THR A 657 16.32 -52.44 47.91
CA THR A 657 15.64 -51.13 47.84
C THR A 657 16.65 -49.98 47.85
N PHE A 658 17.73 -50.08 48.63
CA PHE A 658 18.85 -49.14 48.62
C PHE A 658 19.55 -49.07 47.25
N ILE A 659 19.81 -50.23 46.61
CA ILE A 659 20.43 -50.25 45.26
C ILE A 659 19.54 -49.54 44.22
N THR A 660 18.23 -49.81 44.21
CA THR A 660 17.32 -49.17 43.24
C THR A 660 17.17 -47.66 43.46
N THR A 661 17.13 -47.20 44.71
CA THR A 661 17.06 -45.77 45.04
C THR A 661 18.37 -45.03 44.78
N LEU A 662 19.53 -45.67 45.03
CA LEU A 662 20.85 -45.14 44.67
C LEU A 662 21.01 -44.96 43.14
N LEU A 663 20.50 -45.90 42.34
CA LEU A 663 20.47 -45.78 40.88
C LEU A 663 19.55 -44.63 40.42
N ALA A 664 18.37 -44.48 41.03
CA ALA A 664 17.46 -43.38 40.74
C ALA A 664 18.10 -42.01 41.07
N ALA A 665 18.72 -41.89 42.25
CA ALA A 665 19.46 -40.69 42.67
C ALA A 665 20.65 -40.37 41.74
N SER A 666 21.35 -41.40 41.25
CA SER A 666 22.46 -41.25 40.29
C SER A 666 21.98 -40.69 38.95
N ILE A 667 20.87 -41.21 38.40
CA ILE A 667 20.27 -40.71 37.15
C ILE A 667 19.69 -39.30 37.33
N ALA A 668 19.04 -39.03 38.47
CA ALA A 668 18.55 -37.70 38.81
C ALA A 668 19.69 -36.67 38.87
N SER A 669 20.81 -37.01 39.54
CA SER A 669 22.01 -36.18 39.63
C SER A 669 22.64 -35.92 38.26
N PHE A 670 22.77 -36.96 37.41
CA PHE A 670 23.26 -36.80 36.04
C PHE A 670 22.33 -35.92 35.18
N SER A 671 21.01 -36.04 35.36
CA SER A 671 20.03 -35.19 34.70
C SER A 671 20.06 -33.75 35.22
N ALA A 672 20.40 -33.52 36.48
CA ALA A 672 20.60 -32.19 37.05
C ALA A 672 21.87 -31.52 36.49
N LEU A 673 22.98 -32.26 36.38
CA LEU A 673 24.23 -31.77 35.76
C LEU A 673 24.05 -31.43 34.26
N LEU A 674 23.30 -32.24 33.52
CA LEU A 674 23.08 -32.00 32.09
C LEU A 674 22.01 -30.93 31.77
N LYS A 675 21.21 -30.48 32.75
CA LYS A 675 20.06 -29.57 32.61
C LYS A 675 19.27 -29.75 31.28
N PRO A 676 18.97 -30.98 30.80
CA PRO A 676 18.56 -31.20 29.41
C PRO A 676 17.21 -30.54 29.10
N THR A 677 16.33 -30.47 30.09
CA THR A 677 15.00 -29.83 30.03
C THR A 677 15.06 -28.32 29.80
N GLU A 678 16.13 -27.67 30.24
CA GLU A 678 16.35 -26.23 30.05
C GLU A 678 16.97 -25.99 28.67
N ARG A 679 18.04 -26.75 28.34
CA ARG A 679 18.78 -26.66 27.08
C ARG A 679 17.87 -26.78 25.85
N TRP A 680 16.93 -27.74 25.82
CA TRP A 680 16.03 -27.86 24.65
C TRP A 680 15.04 -26.70 24.52
N ARG A 681 14.64 -26.05 25.62
CA ARG A 681 13.75 -24.89 25.57
C ARG A 681 14.47 -23.66 25.02
N VAL A 682 15.68 -23.36 25.51
CA VAL A 682 16.50 -22.23 25.04
C VAL A 682 16.91 -22.40 23.58
N LEU A 683 17.37 -23.59 23.17
CA LEU A 683 17.71 -23.89 21.77
C LEU A 683 16.50 -23.75 20.82
N ARG A 684 15.29 -24.09 21.29
CA ARG A 684 14.08 -23.98 20.46
C ARG A 684 13.51 -22.55 20.43
N SER A 685 13.57 -21.83 21.53
CA SER A 685 13.24 -20.40 21.60
C SER A 685 14.12 -19.59 20.64
N SER A 686 15.44 -19.76 20.75
CA SER A 686 16.41 -19.08 19.89
C SER A 686 16.25 -19.42 18.40
N ALA A 687 16.00 -20.68 18.04
CA ALA A 687 15.68 -21.06 16.65
C ALA A 687 14.41 -20.36 16.14
N CYS A 688 13.31 -20.36 16.90
CA CYS A 688 12.08 -19.66 16.51
C CYS A 688 12.28 -18.13 16.37
N THR A 689 13.06 -17.51 17.25
CA THR A 689 13.43 -16.10 17.15
C THR A 689 14.25 -15.80 15.88
N LEU A 690 15.21 -16.66 15.50
CA LEU A 690 15.97 -16.49 14.26
C LEU A 690 15.09 -16.64 13.01
N GLN A 691 14.17 -17.62 13.02
CA GLN A 691 13.20 -17.80 11.94
C GLN A 691 12.28 -16.58 11.80
N SER A 692 11.85 -15.99 12.91
CA SER A 692 11.09 -14.74 12.93
C SER A 692 11.89 -13.56 12.35
N ILE A 693 13.15 -13.37 12.75
CA ILE A 693 14.05 -12.34 12.18
C ILE A 693 14.17 -12.52 10.65
N THR A 694 14.29 -13.77 10.20
CA THR A 694 14.41 -14.14 8.78
C THR A 694 13.14 -13.79 7.99
N TRP A 695 11.95 -14.10 8.52
CA TRP A 695 10.68 -13.71 7.89
C TRP A 695 10.46 -12.19 7.83
N HIS A 696 10.81 -11.46 8.89
CA HIS A 696 10.77 -9.99 8.86
C HIS A 696 11.70 -9.42 7.78
N TYR A 697 12.89 -9.99 7.59
CA TYR A 697 13.83 -9.59 6.53
C TYR A 697 13.26 -9.86 5.12
N ARG A 698 12.77 -11.09 4.86
CA ARG A 698 12.21 -11.50 3.54
C ARG A 698 10.98 -10.69 3.14
N THR A 699 10.14 -10.30 4.10
CA THR A 699 8.96 -9.44 3.88
C THR A 699 9.26 -7.93 3.91
N ARG A 700 10.51 -7.52 4.16
CA ARG A 700 10.93 -6.12 4.36
C ARG A 700 10.09 -5.36 5.39
N THR A 701 9.69 -6.03 6.47
CA THR A 701 8.87 -5.45 7.54
C THR A 701 9.70 -4.94 8.72
N LYS A 702 9.07 -4.13 9.58
CA LYS A 702 9.66 -3.64 10.84
C LYS A 702 10.98 -2.88 10.55
N MET A 703 12.10 -3.31 11.14
CA MET A 703 13.41 -2.68 10.99
C MET A 703 14.09 -2.93 9.63
N PHE A 704 13.51 -3.79 8.78
CA PHE A 704 14.01 -4.06 7.42
C PHE A 704 13.20 -3.32 6.33
N GLY A 705 12.32 -2.41 6.74
CA GLY A 705 11.57 -1.57 5.82
C GLY A 705 12.44 -0.52 5.15
N MET A 706 12.27 -0.34 3.85
CA MET A 706 12.86 0.76 3.08
C MET A 706 12.17 2.09 3.43
N SER A 707 12.48 2.61 4.61
CA SER A 707 12.35 4.02 4.96
C SER A 707 13.55 4.77 4.38
N SER A 708 13.39 6.02 3.94
CA SER A 708 14.39 6.77 3.16
C SER A 708 15.68 7.12 3.91
N ASN A 709 15.78 6.82 5.20
CA ASN A 709 16.80 7.37 6.10
C ASN A 709 17.56 6.32 6.94
N HIS A 710 17.60 5.07 6.48
CA HIS A 710 18.27 3.96 7.19
C HIS A 710 19.21 3.15 6.27
N GLU A 711 20.19 2.48 6.90
CA GLU A 711 21.25 1.77 6.20
C GLU A 711 20.77 0.53 5.42
N LYS A 712 21.57 0.09 4.44
CA LYS A 712 21.34 -1.13 3.64
C LYS A 712 20.78 -2.28 4.50
N PRO A 713 19.60 -2.86 4.20
CA PRO A 713 18.96 -3.88 5.03
C PRO A 713 19.84 -5.09 5.38
N GLN A 714 20.81 -5.43 4.52
CA GLN A 714 21.82 -6.47 4.74
C GLN A 714 22.69 -6.19 5.99
N LYS A 715 23.04 -4.92 6.26
CA LYS A 715 23.77 -4.54 7.48
C LYS A 715 22.92 -4.77 8.71
N VAL A 716 21.67 -4.29 8.69
CA VAL A 716 20.71 -4.45 9.79
C VAL A 716 20.46 -5.95 10.08
N LEU A 717 20.41 -6.79 9.05
CA LEU A 717 20.34 -8.25 9.22
C LEU A 717 21.59 -8.80 9.90
N CYS A 718 22.79 -8.44 9.42
CA CYS A 718 24.05 -8.87 10.02
C CYS A 718 24.15 -8.46 11.50
N GLU A 719 23.73 -7.23 11.86
CA GLU A 719 23.67 -6.77 13.24
C GLU A 719 22.64 -7.54 14.08
N ARG A 720 21.45 -7.83 13.53
CA ARG A 720 20.42 -8.61 14.23
C ARG A 720 20.83 -10.07 14.44
N ILE A 721 21.48 -10.69 13.46
CA ILE A 721 22.09 -12.02 13.61
C ILE A 721 23.20 -11.98 14.67
N ARG A 722 24.10 -10.99 14.66
CA ARG A 722 25.15 -10.83 15.70
C ARG A 722 24.56 -10.62 17.10
N ALA A 723 23.51 -9.81 17.23
CA ALA A 723 22.82 -9.58 18.50
C ALA A 723 22.13 -10.86 19.01
N TRP A 724 21.52 -11.63 18.10
CA TRP A 724 20.95 -12.95 18.40
C TRP A 724 22.03 -13.96 18.80
N LYS A 725 23.14 -14.11 18.06
CA LYS A 725 24.24 -15.02 18.45
C LYS A 725 24.78 -14.67 19.86
N LYS A 726 24.81 -13.37 20.23
CA LYS A 726 25.11 -12.93 21.61
C LYS A 726 24.03 -13.31 22.63
N SER A 727 22.73 -13.12 22.33
CA SER A 727 21.66 -13.43 23.28
C SER A 727 21.56 -14.94 23.56
N VAL A 728 21.79 -15.80 22.54
CA VAL A 728 21.85 -17.26 22.71
C VAL A 728 22.96 -17.69 23.66
N VAL A 729 24.11 -17.01 23.66
CA VAL A 729 25.21 -17.30 24.60
C VAL A 729 24.89 -16.80 26.01
N ALA A 730 24.21 -15.65 26.15
CA ALA A 730 23.81 -15.09 27.44
C ALA A 730 22.66 -15.87 28.12
N GLU A 731 21.57 -16.12 27.40
CA GLU A 731 20.45 -16.99 27.80
C GLU A 731 20.89 -18.45 27.97
N GLY A 732 21.99 -18.82 27.31
CA GLY A 732 22.57 -20.16 27.26
C GLY A 732 23.81 -20.33 28.14
N SER A 733 23.85 -19.80 29.36
CA SER A 733 24.97 -19.99 30.29
C SER A 733 25.36 -21.47 30.48
N SER A 734 24.37 -22.38 30.48
CA SER A 734 24.57 -23.83 30.53
C SER A 734 24.92 -24.49 29.18
N LEU A 735 24.93 -23.75 28.07
CA LEU A 735 25.30 -24.24 26.72
C LEU A 735 26.80 -24.12 26.43
N LEU A 736 27.58 -23.37 27.22
CA LEU A 736 29.04 -23.24 27.06
C LEU A 736 29.80 -24.58 27.13
N PHE A 737 29.21 -25.59 27.77
CA PHE A 737 29.72 -26.97 27.84
C PHE A 737 29.01 -27.93 26.85
N SER A 738 28.42 -27.42 25.76
CA SER A 738 27.65 -28.23 24.79
C SER A 738 28.29 -28.26 23.41
N THR A 739 27.98 -29.28 22.62
CA THR A 739 28.50 -29.46 21.25
C THR A 739 27.81 -28.55 20.22
N MET A 740 27.41 -27.32 20.60
CA MET A 740 26.61 -26.43 19.76
C MET A 740 27.36 -26.01 18.49
N GLU A 741 28.65 -25.70 18.60
CA GLU A 741 29.51 -25.26 17.49
C GLU A 741 30.20 -26.43 16.75
N LYS A 742 29.79 -27.68 17.01
CA LYS A 742 30.34 -28.84 16.30
C LYS A 742 29.87 -28.83 14.84
N ALA A 743 30.77 -29.12 13.90
CA ALA A 743 30.39 -29.39 12.52
C ALA A 743 29.38 -30.57 12.43
N TYR A 744 28.25 -30.33 11.77
CA TYR A 744 27.17 -31.29 11.55
C TYR A 744 27.19 -31.80 10.10
N PRO A 745 26.86 -33.09 9.85
CA PRO A 745 26.75 -33.62 8.49
C PRO A 745 25.58 -33.00 7.71
N ASP A 746 25.76 -32.86 6.40
CA ASP A 746 24.88 -32.10 5.50
C ASP A 746 23.41 -32.55 5.52
N SER A 747 23.15 -33.82 5.83
CA SER A 747 21.79 -34.39 5.95
C SER A 747 20.94 -33.82 7.09
N ILE A 748 21.49 -32.95 7.93
CA ILE A 748 20.75 -32.18 8.94
C ILE A 748 20.22 -30.85 8.37
N PHE A 749 20.90 -30.24 7.39
CA PHE A 749 20.46 -29.00 6.79
C PHE A 749 19.37 -29.27 5.75
N ARG A 750 18.19 -28.72 6.00
CA ARG A 750 17.01 -28.83 5.12
C ARG A 750 16.88 -27.61 4.20
N HIS A 751 17.35 -26.47 4.69
CA HIS A 751 17.22 -25.15 4.08
C HIS A 751 18.52 -24.67 3.40
N ALA A 752 19.42 -25.61 3.07
CA ALA A 752 20.61 -25.39 2.23
C ALA A 752 20.79 -26.62 1.32
N PRO A 753 21.29 -26.49 0.08
CA PRO A 753 21.89 -25.30 -0.55
C PRO A 753 20.94 -24.56 -1.52
N PRO A 754 21.31 -23.35 -2.01
CA PRO A 754 20.52 -22.55 -2.96
C PRO A 754 20.30 -23.16 -4.36
N ASN A 755 20.78 -24.39 -4.64
CA ASN A 755 20.53 -25.09 -5.90
C ASN A 755 19.14 -25.77 -6.00
N LYS A 756 18.25 -25.57 -5.02
CA LYS A 756 16.84 -26.00 -5.08
C LYS A 756 15.90 -24.83 -5.43
N LEU A 757 16.21 -24.12 -6.51
CA LEU A 757 15.26 -23.21 -7.14
C LEU A 757 14.23 -24.03 -7.91
N ASP A 758 13.00 -24.07 -7.40
CA ASP A 758 11.84 -24.63 -8.10
C ASP A 758 11.44 -23.67 -9.24
N PRO A 759 11.57 -24.06 -10.52
CA PRO A 759 11.31 -23.17 -11.65
C PRO A 759 9.83 -22.84 -11.85
N LYS A 760 8.91 -23.53 -11.16
CA LYS A 760 7.48 -23.16 -11.12
C LYS A 760 7.16 -22.11 -10.04
N GLY A 761 7.98 -22.03 -9.00
CA GLY A 761 7.77 -21.11 -7.88
C GLY A 761 6.54 -21.44 -7.03
N ASP A 762 6.14 -22.71 -6.96
CA ASP A 762 5.04 -23.17 -6.10
C ASP A 762 5.53 -23.47 -4.67
N SER A 763 6.78 -23.92 -4.53
CA SER A 763 7.43 -24.13 -3.23
C SER A 763 8.20 -22.91 -2.71
N ASP A 764 8.44 -22.84 -1.39
CA ASP A 764 9.22 -21.76 -0.76
C ASP A 764 10.72 -21.99 -1.00
N ASP A 765 11.39 -21.02 -1.63
CA ASP A 765 12.83 -21.05 -1.92
C ASP A 765 13.72 -20.67 -0.73
N PHE A 766 13.13 -20.24 0.39
CA PHE A 766 13.77 -19.74 1.62
C PHE A 766 14.68 -18.50 1.49
N TYR A 767 15.02 -18.05 0.28
CA TYR A 767 15.98 -16.98 0.02
C TYR A 767 15.37 -15.71 -0.59
N SER A 768 14.36 -15.81 -1.46
CA SER A 768 13.79 -14.64 -2.15
C SER A 768 12.95 -13.75 -1.23
N PRO A 769 12.71 -12.48 -1.61
CA PRO A 769 11.75 -11.60 -0.94
C PRO A 769 10.32 -12.12 -1.11
N VAL A 770 9.52 -12.07 -0.04
CA VAL A 770 8.19 -12.71 -0.02
C VAL A 770 7.08 -11.66 0.07
N LYS A 771 6.19 -11.67 -0.93
CA LYS A 771 4.98 -10.83 -0.97
C LYS A 771 3.98 -11.24 0.14
N PRO A 772 3.12 -10.32 0.64
CA PRO A 772 2.24 -10.59 1.78
C PRO A 772 1.30 -11.81 1.61
N SER A 773 0.80 -12.05 0.39
CA SER A 773 0.01 -13.24 0.05
C SER A 773 0.82 -14.53 0.24
N ARG A 774 1.96 -14.67 -0.44
CA ARG A 774 2.87 -15.82 -0.28
C ARG A 774 3.39 -15.99 1.15
N TYR A 775 3.47 -14.93 1.96
CA TYR A 775 3.73 -15.06 3.41
C TYR A 775 2.57 -15.74 4.15
N VAL A 776 1.31 -15.42 3.83
CA VAL A 776 0.15 -16.14 4.39
C VAL A 776 0.20 -17.63 4.01
N ASP A 777 0.55 -17.94 2.76
CA ASP A 777 0.55 -19.31 2.24
C ASP A 777 1.74 -20.15 2.75
N PHE A 778 2.95 -19.59 2.80
CA PHE A 778 4.15 -20.29 3.26
C PHE A 778 4.33 -20.30 4.78
N ARG A 779 3.79 -19.32 5.52
CA ARG A 779 4.03 -19.15 6.96
C ARG A 779 2.77 -19.27 7.82
N LEU A 780 1.71 -18.51 7.52
CA LEU A 780 0.53 -18.46 8.39
C LEU A 780 -0.32 -19.75 8.32
N VAL A 781 -0.65 -20.20 7.11
CA VAL A 781 -1.50 -21.39 6.91
C VAL A 781 -0.83 -22.69 7.41
N PRO A 782 0.47 -22.96 7.12
CA PRO A 782 1.13 -24.16 7.61
C PRO A 782 1.27 -24.19 9.14
N GLN A 783 1.47 -23.04 9.80
CA GLN A 783 1.50 -22.97 11.27
C GLN A 783 0.12 -23.23 11.89
N ILE A 784 -0.95 -22.68 11.30
CA ILE A 784 -2.34 -22.99 11.72
C ILE A 784 -2.59 -24.51 11.60
N ALA A 785 -2.21 -25.14 10.48
CA ALA A 785 -2.34 -26.58 10.27
C ALA A 785 -1.52 -27.41 11.29
N PHE A 786 -0.25 -27.04 11.51
CA PHE A 786 0.66 -27.67 12.46
C PHE A 786 0.11 -27.72 13.89
N TYR A 787 -0.44 -26.60 14.39
CA TYR A 787 -1.06 -26.57 15.71
C TYR A 787 -2.40 -27.32 15.73
N GLN A 788 -3.25 -27.19 14.69
CA GLN A 788 -4.51 -27.92 14.59
C GLN A 788 -4.32 -29.45 14.61
N ALA A 789 -3.30 -29.98 13.91
CA ALA A 789 -2.99 -31.41 13.92
C ALA A 789 -2.53 -31.93 15.29
N LYS A 790 -1.96 -31.06 16.15
CA LYS A 790 -1.39 -31.44 17.45
C LYS A 790 -2.38 -31.37 18.62
N ILE A 791 -3.38 -30.51 18.54
CA ILE A 791 -4.48 -30.41 19.53
C ILE A 791 -5.13 -31.78 19.83
N PRO A 792 -5.63 -32.57 18.85
CA PRO A 792 -6.29 -33.85 19.14
C PRO A 792 -5.33 -34.89 19.71
N THR A 793 -4.07 -34.91 19.29
CA THR A 793 -3.04 -35.84 19.78
C THR A 793 -2.63 -35.54 21.23
N VAL A 794 -2.56 -34.26 21.61
CA VAL A 794 -2.36 -33.86 23.02
C VAL A 794 -3.60 -34.17 23.86
N GLY A 795 -4.80 -33.88 23.37
CA GLY A 795 -6.07 -34.19 24.05
C GLY A 795 -6.27 -35.69 24.30
N LYS A 796 -5.99 -36.55 23.31
CA LYS A 796 -6.03 -38.01 23.48
C LYS A 796 -5.07 -38.49 24.58
N ARG A 797 -3.83 -38.00 24.59
CA ARG A 797 -2.82 -38.34 25.61
C ARG A 797 -3.22 -37.86 27.02
N GLN A 798 -3.83 -36.68 27.13
CA GLN A 798 -4.39 -36.15 28.38
C GLN A 798 -5.57 -37.01 28.88
N GLY A 799 -6.48 -37.42 27.97
CA GLY A 799 -7.59 -38.33 28.29
C GLY A 799 -7.12 -39.70 28.76
N GLN A 800 -6.10 -40.27 28.11
CA GLN A 800 -5.48 -41.53 28.52
C GLN A 800 -4.90 -41.46 29.95
N LEU A 801 -4.22 -40.37 30.33
CA LEU A 801 -3.74 -40.19 31.71
C LEU A 801 -4.89 -40.07 32.72
N ARG A 802 -5.95 -39.32 32.39
CA ARG A 802 -7.15 -39.20 33.25
C ARG A 802 -7.82 -40.57 33.51
N ILE A 803 -7.89 -41.41 32.48
CA ILE A 803 -8.38 -42.80 32.59
C ILE A 803 -7.43 -43.63 33.47
N ALA A 804 -6.12 -43.49 33.31
CA ALA A 804 -5.13 -44.20 34.14
C ALA A 804 -5.22 -43.83 35.64
N PHE A 805 -5.44 -42.56 35.97
CA PHE A 805 -5.69 -42.14 37.36
C PHE A 805 -6.95 -42.78 37.95
N LEU A 806 -8.07 -42.79 37.21
CA LEU A 806 -9.30 -43.42 37.65
C LEU A 806 -9.12 -44.93 37.91
N PHE A 807 -8.39 -45.63 37.03
CA PHE A 807 -8.04 -47.03 37.27
C PHE A 807 -7.16 -47.21 38.52
N CYS A 808 -6.16 -46.37 38.75
CA CYS A 808 -5.30 -46.44 39.94
C CYS A 808 -6.07 -46.18 41.24
N SER A 809 -6.99 -45.20 41.26
CA SER A 809 -7.86 -44.96 42.42
C SER A 809 -8.83 -46.12 42.67
N PHE A 810 -9.38 -46.72 41.61
CA PHE A 810 -10.27 -47.88 41.73
C PHE A 810 -9.54 -49.13 42.23
N THR A 811 -8.35 -49.46 41.70
CA THR A 811 -7.58 -50.61 42.18
C THR A 811 -7.08 -50.40 43.61
N SER A 812 -6.68 -49.18 43.98
CA SER A 812 -6.32 -48.83 45.35
C SER A 812 -7.47 -49.12 46.34
N ALA A 813 -8.69 -48.67 46.01
CA ALA A 813 -9.88 -48.93 46.82
C ALA A 813 -10.24 -50.44 46.89
N ALA A 814 -10.17 -51.15 45.76
CA ALA A 814 -10.46 -52.58 45.70
C ALA A 814 -9.46 -53.41 46.53
N LEU A 815 -8.16 -53.13 46.41
CA LEU A 815 -7.12 -53.80 47.20
C LEU A 815 -7.30 -53.57 48.71
N SER A 816 -7.68 -52.35 49.10
CA SER A 816 -8.00 -52.03 50.49
C SER A 816 -9.24 -52.78 51.02
N PHE A 817 -10.24 -53.04 50.17
CA PHE A 817 -11.43 -53.81 50.57
C PHE A 817 -11.12 -55.31 50.78
N PHE A 818 -10.25 -55.90 49.95
CA PHE A 818 -9.80 -57.29 50.10
C PHE A 818 -8.71 -57.48 51.17
N GLY A 819 -8.36 -56.44 51.95
CA GLY A 819 -7.35 -56.52 53.01
C GLY A 819 -5.89 -56.56 52.52
N LEU A 820 -5.64 -56.40 51.23
CA LEU A 820 -4.31 -56.44 50.60
C LEU A 820 -3.58 -55.10 50.77
N SER A 821 -3.41 -54.67 52.02
CA SER A 821 -2.88 -53.36 52.41
C SER A 821 -1.45 -53.09 51.90
N THR A 822 -0.61 -54.13 51.77
CA THR A 822 0.74 -54.05 51.19
C THR A 822 0.69 -53.58 49.73
N TRP A 823 -0.23 -54.11 48.93
CA TRP A 823 -0.38 -53.80 47.51
C TRP A 823 -0.95 -52.40 47.25
N VAL A 824 -1.63 -51.79 48.22
CA VAL A 824 -2.09 -50.39 48.15
C VAL A 824 -0.91 -49.43 47.94
N ALA A 825 0.25 -49.68 48.57
CA ALA A 825 1.45 -48.84 48.40
C ALA A 825 1.96 -48.80 46.95
N LEU A 826 1.87 -49.92 46.23
CA LEU A 826 2.23 -50.00 44.81
C LEU A 826 1.23 -49.24 43.92
N SER A 827 -0.07 -49.29 44.23
CA SER A 827 -1.07 -48.46 43.53
C SER A 827 -0.81 -46.96 43.71
N ALA A 828 -0.38 -46.54 44.91
CA ALA A 828 -0.08 -45.15 45.24
C ALA A 828 1.23 -44.64 44.60
N SER A 829 2.26 -45.49 44.47
CA SER A 829 3.51 -45.09 43.78
C SER A 829 3.34 -44.95 42.28
N ILE A 830 2.51 -45.80 41.65
CA ILE A 830 2.11 -45.67 40.25
C ILE A 830 1.29 -44.38 40.05
N TYR A 831 0.28 -44.13 40.90
CA TYR A 831 -0.51 -42.88 40.87
C TYR A 831 0.40 -41.64 40.97
N SER A 832 1.31 -41.61 41.95
CA SER A 832 2.24 -40.49 42.16
C SER A 832 3.17 -40.29 40.97
N SER A 833 3.63 -41.37 40.33
CA SER A 833 4.47 -41.32 39.13
C SER A 833 3.70 -40.82 37.89
N LEU A 834 2.41 -41.12 37.78
CA LEU A 834 1.54 -40.57 36.75
C LEU A 834 1.33 -39.06 36.94
N THR A 835 1.17 -38.59 38.19
CA THR A 835 1.10 -37.15 38.51
C THR A 835 2.38 -36.43 38.09
N ALA A 836 3.53 -36.94 38.53
CA ALA A 836 4.85 -36.42 38.17
C ALA A 836 5.05 -36.39 36.64
N TRP A 837 4.64 -37.44 35.93
CA TRP A 837 4.68 -37.49 34.47
C TRP A 837 3.73 -36.49 33.79
N GLN A 838 2.52 -36.24 34.35
CA GLN A 838 1.61 -35.21 33.84
C GLN A 838 2.22 -33.81 33.98
N GLU A 839 2.76 -33.48 35.16
CA GLU A 839 3.41 -32.20 35.45
C GLU A 839 4.60 -31.94 34.52
N PHE A 840 5.54 -32.89 34.44
CA PHE A 840 6.69 -32.82 33.53
C PHE A 840 6.25 -32.73 32.05
N SER A 841 5.21 -33.47 31.67
CA SER A 841 4.65 -33.41 30.32
C SER A 841 3.92 -32.11 30.03
N GLY A 842 3.38 -31.42 31.05
CA GLY A 842 2.68 -30.14 30.93
C GLY A 842 1.56 -30.15 29.89
N LEU A 843 0.80 -31.25 29.80
CA LEU A 843 -0.17 -31.47 28.71
C LEU A 843 -1.29 -30.42 28.71
N ASP A 844 -1.84 -30.10 29.88
CA ASP A 844 -2.89 -29.10 30.07
C ASP A 844 -2.43 -27.71 29.56
N LEU A 845 -1.21 -27.31 29.93
CA LEU A 845 -0.58 -26.06 29.47
C LEU A 845 -0.28 -26.07 27.96
N LYS A 846 0.06 -27.22 27.37
CA LYS A 846 0.30 -27.35 25.91
C LYS A 846 -1.00 -27.27 25.12
N LEU A 847 -2.03 -27.99 25.55
CA LEU A 847 -3.35 -27.97 24.91
C LEU A 847 -3.94 -26.55 24.91
N ARG A 848 -3.86 -25.87 26.05
CA ARG A 848 -4.28 -24.48 26.21
C ARG A 848 -3.56 -23.55 25.23
N ARG A 849 -2.21 -23.53 25.26
CA ARG A 849 -1.40 -22.67 24.37
C ARG A 849 -1.64 -22.93 22.89
N TYR A 850 -1.74 -24.19 22.45
CA TYR A 850 -2.00 -24.48 21.03
C TYR A 850 -3.42 -24.03 20.62
N THR A 851 -4.40 -24.11 21.52
CA THR A 851 -5.77 -23.62 21.26
C THR A 851 -5.80 -22.10 21.16
N GLU A 852 -5.17 -21.40 22.12
CA GLU A 852 -5.05 -19.93 22.15
C GLU A 852 -4.28 -19.41 20.92
N ALA A 853 -3.16 -20.05 20.55
CA ALA A 853 -2.40 -19.70 19.35
C ALA A 853 -3.20 -19.91 18.05
N VAL A 854 -3.93 -21.03 17.90
CA VAL A 854 -4.78 -21.26 16.72
C VAL A 854 -5.91 -20.24 16.62
N GLN A 855 -6.52 -19.84 17.74
CA GLN A 855 -7.56 -18.81 17.74
C GLN A 855 -6.99 -17.45 17.31
N SER A 856 -5.84 -17.04 17.86
CA SER A 856 -5.17 -15.78 17.47
C SER A 856 -4.73 -15.77 16.01
N LEU A 857 -4.08 -16.84 15.53
CA LEU A 857 -3.64 -16.92 14.13
C LEU A 857 -4.82 -16.98 13.14
N LYS A 858 -5.93 -17.63 13.51
CA LYS A 858 -7.18 -17.59 12.71
C LYS A 858 -7.81 -16.21 12.70
N SER A 859 -7.86 -15.51 13.84
CA SER A 859 -8.34 -14.13 13.92
C SER A 859 -7.55 -13.20 12.99
N ILE A 860 -6.22 -13.32 13.00
CA ILE A 860 -5.33 -12.58 12.08
C ILE A 860 -5.59 -12.96 10.61
N LYS A 861 -5.78 -14.26 10.29
CA LYS A 861 -6.15 -14.67 8.92
C LYS A 861 -7.48 -14.07 8.48
N THR A 862 -8.52 -14.13 9.32
CA THR A 862 -9.85 -13.57 9.03
C THR A 862 -9.80 -12.06 8.83
N TRP A 863 -9.06 -11.34 9.69
CA TRP A 863 -8.80 -9.91 9.52
C TRP A 863 -8.10 -9.63 8.18
N TRP A 864 -7.03 -10.36 7.85
CA TRP A 864 -6.32 -10.16 6.58
C TRP A 864 -7.22 -10.38 5.36
N THR A 865 -8.01 -11.46 5.36
CA THR A 865 -8.98 -11.75 4.27
C THR A 865 -10.15 -10.77 4.20
N SER A 866 -10.33 -9.89 5.19
CA SER A 866 -11.33 -8.82 5.15
C SER A 866 -10.82 -7.50 4.55
N LEU A 867 -9.51 -7.39 4.30
CA LEU A 867 -8.89 -6.22 3.66
C LEU A 867 -8.98 -6.32 2.13
N THR A 868 -9.25 -5.20 1.47
CA THR A 868 -9.13 -5.08 0.01
C THR A 868 -7.68 -5.26 -0.45
N GLU A 869 -7.44 -5.67 -1.70
CA GLU A 869 -6.08 -5.89 -2.24
C GLU A 869 -5.18 -4.64 -2.09
N VAL A 870 -5.76 -3.45 -2.27
CA VAL A 870 -5.10 -2.14 -2.12
C VAL A 870 -4.70 -1.87 -0.65
N GLU A 871 -5.52 -2.33 0.30
CA GLU A 871 -5.22 -2.22 1.74
C GLU A 871 -4.23 -3.30 2.18
N GLN A 872 -4.27 -4.51 1.59
CA GLN A 872 -3.25 -5.55 1.73
C GLN A 872 -1.88 -5.11 1.16
N ALA A 873 -1.86 -4.28 0.13
CA ALA A 873 -0.62 -3.70 -0.40
C ALA A 873 -0.02 -2.59 0.49
N SER A 874 -0.73 -2.09 1.50
CA SER A 874 -0.24 -0.97 2.31
C SER A 874 0.82 -1.40 3.34
N PRO A 875 1.97 -0.68 3.44
CA PRO A 875 3.13 -1.14 4.22
C PRO A 875 2.83 -1.32 5.70
N ASP A 876 1.93 -0.53 6.27
CA ASP A 876 1.56 -0.60 7.69
C ASP A 876 0.67 -1.80 8.01
N ARG A 877 -0.22 -2.19 7.09
CA ARG A 877 -1.02 -3.43 7.22
C ARG A 877 -0.14 -4.66 7.05
N ILE A 878 0.84 -4.62 6.15
CA ILE A 878 1.84 -5.69 5.97
C ILE A 878 2.74 -5.80 7.21
N ASN A 879 3.23 -4.66 7.74
CA ASN A 879 3.98 -4.62 8.99
C ASN A 879 3.14 -5.21 10.14
N LEU A 880 1.85 -4.84 10.26
CA LEU A 880 0.96 -5.36 11.31
C LEU A 880 0.74 -6.87 11.16
N LEU A 881 0.47 -7.37 9.96
CA LEU A 881 0.32 -8.80 9.67
C LEU A 881 1.54 -9.59 10.17
N VAL A 882 2.74 -9.28 9.65
CA VAL A 882 3.95 -10.06 9.94
C VAL A 882 4.36 -9.92 11.41
N ASN A 883 4.27 -8.71 11.98
CA ASN A 883 4.56 -8.52 13.40
C ASN A 883 3.61 -9.37 14.26
N SER A 884 2.29 -9.30 14.07
CA SER A 884 1.34 -10.02 14.93
C SER A 884 1.37 -11.55 14.73
N VAL A 885 1.63 -12.06 13.51
CA VAL A 885 1.82 -13.50 13.29
C VAL A 885 3.08 -14.00 13.97
N GLU A 886 4.23 -13.36 13.73
CA GLU A 886 5.49 -13.78 14.34
C GLU A 886 5.52 -13.51 15.86
N GLU A 887 4.82 -12.50 16.37
CA GLU A 887 4.67 -12.25 17.82
C GLU A 887 3.89 -13.38 18.50
N VAL A 888 2.76 -13.84 17.93
CA VAL A 888 2.01 -15.00 18.46
C VAL A 888 2.87 -16.27 18.46
N ILE A 889 3.64 -16.51 17.39
CA ILE A 889 4.54 -17.68 17.28
C ILE A 889 5.69 -17.58 18.28
N CYS A 890 6.38 -16.43 18.35
CA CYS A 890 7.49 -16.23 19.30
C CYS A 890 7.02 -16.24 20.76
N HIS A 891 5.82 -15.74 21.06
CA HIS A 891 5.26 -15.72 22.43
C HIS A 891 5.01 -17.14 22.96
N GLU A 892 4.48 -18.06 22.15
CA GLU A 892 4.24 -19.45 22.57
C GLU A 892 5.52 -20.11 23.10
N VAL A 893 6.63 -19.90 22.40
CA VAL A 893 7.95 -20.47 22.73
C VAL A 893 8.69 -19.63 23.78
N GLY A 894 8.51 -18.31 23.78
CA GLY A 894 9.08 -17.38 24.75
C GLY A 894 8.59 -17.63 26.18
N ILE A 895 7.33 -18.07 26.35
CA ILE A 895 6.82 -18.59 27.64
C ILE A 895 7.72 -19.69 28.20
N TRP A 896 8.35 -20.51 27.35
CA TRP A 896 9.19 -21.63 27.81
C TRP A 896 10.49 -21.11 28.44
N ALA A 897 11.06 -20.01 27.92
CA ALA A 897 12.22 -19.35 28.50
C ALA A 897 11.86 -18.52 29.75
N ALA A 898 10.76 -17.75 29.70
CA ALA A 898 10.26 -17.00 30.86
C ALA A 898 9.90 -17.91 32.05
N SER A 899 9.45 -19.15 31.79
CA SER A 899 9.23 -20.16 32.83
C SER A 899 10.51 -20.66 33.50
N LEU A 900 11.68 -20.53 32.86
CA LEU A 900 12.97 -20.87 33.44
C LEU A 900 13.53 -19.72 34.27
N ALA A 901 13.49 -18.49 33.76
CA ALA A 901 13.94 -17.30 34.50
C ALA A 901 13.26 -17.20 35.88
N LYS A 902 11.92 -17.33 35.93
CA LYS A 902 11.17 -17.36 37.20
C LYS A 902 11.55 -18.50 38.15
N LEU A 903 12.07 -19.62 37.64
CA LEU A 903 12.55 -20.74 38.45
C LEU A 903 13.99 -20.54 38.94
N GLU A 904 14.76 -19.62 38.35
CA GLU A 904 16.08 -19.23 38.84
C GLU A 904 15.96 -18.04 39.80
N ASP A 905 15.10 -17.05 39.51
CA ASP A 905 14.74 -15.95 40.43
C ASP A 905 14.22 -16.49 41.78
N ASN A 906 13.25 -17.42 41.75
CA ASN A 906 12.69 -18.02 42.97
C ASN A 906 13.73 -18.80 43.79
N LYS A 907 14.77 -19.37 43.15
CA LYS A 907 15.87 -20.05 43.86
C LYS A 907 16.86 -19.07 44.46
N ALA A 908 17.20 -18.01 43.72
CA ALA A 908 18.04 -16.93 44.25
C ALA A 908 17.38 -16.29 45.49
N PHE A 909 16.05 -16.08 45.45
CA PHE A 909 15.30 -15.55 46.57
C PHE A 909 15.24 -16.52 47.77
N ALA A 910 15.06 -17.83 47.52
CA ALA A 910 15.08 -18.85 48.58
C ALA A 910 16.45 -18.94 49.27
N ASN A 911 17.55 -19.02 48.50
CA ASN A 911 18.90 -19.05 49.04
C ASN A 911 19.21 -17.78 49.85
N ALA A 912 18.87 -16.60 49.33
CA ALA A 912 19.05 -15.32 50.04
C ALA A 912 18.22 -15.21 51.33
N GLN A 913 17.21 -16.06 51.52
CA GLN A 913 16.40 -16.15 52.74
C GLN A 913 16.94 -17.20 53.74
N GLU A 914 17.82 -18.12 53.30
CA GLU A 914 18.56 -19.05 54.17
C GLU A 914 19.89 -18.45 54.67
N ASP A 915 20.48 -17.50 53.94
CA ASP A 915 21.72 -16.78 54.32
C ASP A 915 21.53 -15.66 55.38
N GLU A 916 20.31 -15.44 55.90
CA GLU A 916 20.03 -14.49 57.01
C GLU A 916 20.40 -15.12 58.38
N PRO A 917 21.43 -14.63 59.10
CA PRO A 917 21.91 -15.27 60.32
C PRO A 917 20.96 -15.03 61.51
N GLY A 918 20.15 -16.05 61.83
CA GLY A 918 19.01 -16.02 62.74
C GLY A 918 19.10 -15.13 63.99
N MET A 919 18.40 -13.99 63.96
CA MET A 919 18.42 -13.00 65.04
C MET A 919 17.45 -13.34 66.19
N ARG A 920 17.91 -14.24 67.08
CA ARG A 920 17.52 -14.40 68.50
C ARG A 920 16.03 -14.30 68.88
N ASN A 921 15.42 -15.44 69.17
CA ASN A 921 14.28 -15.51 70.09
C ASN A 921 14.70 -15.06 71.50
N ALA A 922 14.17 -13.94 71.98
CA ALA A 922 14.29 -13.47 73.37
C ALA A 922 13.08 -12.60 73.76
N GLY A 923 12.05 -13.21 74.36
CA GLY A 923 10.82 -12.46 74.67
C GLY A 923 9.60 -13.30 75.07
N ALA A 924 9.74 -14.23 76.01
CA ALA A 924 8.61 -14.93 76.64
C ALA A 924 8.91 -15.11 78.14
N GLY A 925 8.40 -14.20 78.98
CA GLY A 925 8.85 -14.07 80.37
C GLY A 925 8.13 -12.99 81.19
N ALA A 926 6.81 -12.88 81.03
CA ALA A 926 5.87 -12.15 81.86
C ALA A 926 4.48 -12.77 81.70
#